data_AF-A0AAJ6Z412-F1
#
_entry.id   AF-A0AAJ6Z412-F1
#
_cell.length_a   1.000
_cell.length_b   1.000
_cell.length_c   1.000
_cell.angle_alpha   90.00
_cell.angle_beta   90.00
_cell.angle_gamma   90.00
#
_symmetry.space_group_name_H-M   'P 1'
#
loop_
_entity.id
_entity.type
_entity.pdbx_description
1 polymer ?
#
loop_
_entity_poly.entity_id
_entity_poly.type
_entity_poly.pdbx_seq_one_letter_code
_entity_poly.pdbx_strand_id
1 'polypeptide(L)'
;MASLSLPRVLQLKKNSLDAEREQFEKFQTLAIQKAINAIETPVKEKHVRSTIIGTFQEQSAVTYWMVAIRQPLQDNRIVAWKFCHVTHKLLREGHPACLDDSQRHTGMIENLGKLWVHLREGYGRLVHLYCALLVSKLKFHQRNPRFPGNMQLTADELDAIAENDVNNYFQLCVELFDYMDDILNLQAAVFESLGNARANSMTASGQCRLAALIPCAQDSSHIYDCNVRLLFRLHAALPADTLVGHRERFRQQFKKLSSFYKHASSLQYYRNLLTLPVLPSNPPNFLLQSDFGTYVTPVVSIPEPPPDEVDSVASLIDTSDTVSQVSHFEQAESFDTRTTPSPQPDPIVERDRLIDHLQNELKRMRSEVSQLVQERNTMLGSMREHCTRLESQLQATKSELEEEKQKAEVLSAETPEIKQKLLQTEDKAKVIDEKFQKLKGAYTQLREEHITLIRQKAEVDKLASSLRAAAAQHESSKMMLQQQLNDRMKDVELLQQSASSSEEIEAYKNEISNLRSDLENSRQKEVELESLKASMETLEIEHKTAMTEQKEKVILVTNELKEVNENLERVQKEKEEKEAELNKAKEELNAVKVESGADVKRILEEKEAALQEVAELKQQYQQEKEDLLQHNTVLEADVASLKAQLEEAQSEIKRQRCRMLSCAGEAALAVTCGALDAHEHGSARDTYRLAAELAANALNELATHKEINGNEETLAKSAVYAAHNTAQLSAYIMEVCNVSTDMELSDKLSNECRSMLSATKTCLEGVAAGRVEAGLCAEALGGVRRAADSAATADAAPAPGSVDDELATMDTAIEQAAAQIEEMLAASRAGDSGVKLEVNEKILDACTTLMGAVKVLVQDARRLQRELGDTSTRQKMYRRNPQWSEGLISAAKAVVFAAKLLVSSADETVNGKGRVEGVSAAAHSVAGSTAQLVAASRARAPPAAPSLARLTAASRQVATAAGAVLAAARHAADLARDTEALDTSALTLTATRILEMESKVRALELETALDKERARLAELRKRHYHLAQLEENGNMTNGKE
;
A
#
# COMPACT_ATOMS: atom_id res chain seq x y z
N MET A 1 35.51 72.57 -28.09
CA MET A 1 35.05 73.01 -26.75
C MET A 1 33.57 72.68 -26.65
N ALA A 2 33.21 71.54 -26.07
CA ALA A 2 33.05 71.29 -24.63
C ALA A 2 31.63 71.68 -24.16
N SER A 3 30.70 70.74 -24.22
CA SER A 3 29.49 70.75 -23.38
C SER A 3 29.78 69.87 -22.16
N LEU A 4 30.08 70.53 -21.04
CA LEU A 4 30.46 69.96 -19.76
C LEU A 4 29.38 69.02 -19.21
N SER A 5 29.78 67.78 -18.93
CA SER A 5 29.07 66.82 -18.10
C SER A 5 29.07 67.28 -16.64
N LEU A 6 27.90 67.49 -16.05
CA LEU A 6 27.77 67.67 -14.60
C LEU A 6 28.19 66.38 -13.86
N PRO A 7 29.00 66.48 -12.79
CA PRO A 7 29.44 65.31 -12.03
C PRO A 7 28.28 64.72 -11.22
N ARG A 8 28.14 63.40 -11.33
CA ARG A 8 27.24 62.53 -10.58
C ARG A 8 27.73 62.38 -9.13
N VAL A 9 27.76 63.46 -8.36
CA VAL A 9 28.22 63.46 -6.95
C VAL A 9 27.07 63.80 -6.02
N LEU A 10 26.12 62.88 -5.92
CA LEU A 10 25.23 62.66 -4.76
C LEU A 10 24.69 61.22 -4.83
N GLN A 11 25.58 60.21 -4.95
CA GLN A 11 25.22 58.90 -4.42
C GLN A 11 25.44 58.99 -2.92
N LEU A 12 24.35 59.07 -2.15
CA LEU A 12 24.40 58.80 -0.72
C LEU A 12 25.21 57.50 -0.53
N LYS A 13 26.25 57.53 0.32
CA LYS A 13 26.91 56.31 0.78
C LYS A 13 25.80 55.37 1.26
N LYS A 14 25.58 54.27 0.53
CA LYS A 14 24.65 53.21 0.95
C LYS A 14 25.08 52.77 2.35
N ASN A 15 24.14 52.73 3.28
CA ASN A 15 24.44 52.24 4.63
C ASN A 15 24.82 50.75 4.53
N SER A 16 25.64 50.22 5.45
CA SER A 16 26.07 48.80 5.45
C SER A 16 24.90 47.84 5.30
N LEU A 17 23.77 48.16 5.96
CA LEU A 17 22.53 47.39 5.90
C LEU A 17 21.90 47.36 4.50
N ASP A 18 22.00 48.44 3.71
CA ASP A 18 21.48 48.48 2.33
C ASP A 18 22.36 47.61 1.41
N ALA A 19 23.66 47.57 1.65
CA ALA A 19 24.59 46.73 0.90
C ALA A 19 24.41 45.25 1.24
N GLU A 20 24.20 44.91 2.51
CA GLU A 20 23.88 43.56 2.97
C GLU A 20 22.54 43.06 2.41
N ARG A 21 21.52 43.92 2.40
CA ARG A 21 20.23 43.61 1.78
C ARG A 21 20.35 43.36 0.28
N GLU A 22 21.06 44.23 -0.45
CA GLU A 22 21.28 44.05 -1.89
C GLU A 22 22.05 42.76 -2.18
N GLN A 23 23.02 42.41 -1.34
CA GLN A 23 23.80 41.18 -1.47
C GLN A 23 22.92 39.94 -1.21
N PHE A 24 22.07 39.98 -0.19
CA PHE A 24 21.07 38.94 0.09
C PHE A 24 20.10 38.77 -1.09
N GLU A 25 19.53 39.85 -1.62
CA GLU A 25 18.60 39.81 -2.75
C GLU A 25 19.27 39.22 -4.01
N LYS A 26 20.53 39.57 -4.28
CA LYS A 26 21.33 38.97 -5.37
C LYS A 26 21.55 37.48 -5.17
N PHE A 27 21.92 37.06 -3.96
CA PHE A 27 22.16 35.66 -3.63
C PHE A 27 20.87 34.83 -3.75
N GLN A 28 19.76 35.32 -3.20
CA GLN A 28 18.45 34.69 -3.31
C GLN A 28 17.99 34.61 -4.77
N THR A 29 18.17 35.69 -5.54
CA THR A 29 17.85 35.70 -6.98
C THR A 29 18.59 34.59 -7.72
N LEU A 30 19.89 34.44 -7.47
CA LEU A 30 20.71 33.40 -8.09
C LEU A 30 20.28 31.99 -7.66
N ALA A 31 19.97 31.78 -6.37
CA ALA A 31 19.50 30.51 -5.86
C ALA A 31 18.17 30.09 -6.51
N ILE A 32 17.21 31.01 -6.58
CA ILE A 32 15.88 30.77 -7.18
C ILE A 32 16.01 30.50 -8.68
N GLN A 33 16.81 31.28 -9.42
CA GLN A 33 17.06 31.04 -10.86
C GLN A 33 17.74 29.70 -11.11
N LYS A 34 18.67 29.28 -10.25
CA LYS A 34 19.32 27.97 -10.36
C LYS A 34 18.38 26.82 -9.99
N ALA A 35 17.40 27.04 -9.10
CA ALA A 35 16.39 26.05 -8.77
C ALA A 35 15.32 25.92 -9.86
N ILE A 36 14.82 27.04 -10.38
CA ILE A 36 13.73 27.13 -11.38
C ILE A 36 14.34 27.40 -12.77
N ASN A 37 15.11 26.45 -13.28
CA ASN A 37 15.78 26.55 -14.58
C ASN A 37 15.12 25.70 -15.68
N ALA A 38 15.51 25.91 -16.93
CA ALA A 38 14.98 25.20 -18.09
C ALA A 38 15.56 23.79 -18.31
N ILE A 39 16.56 23.38 -17.53
CA ILE A 39 17.27 22.10 -17.71
C ILE A 39 16.43 20.98 -17.13
N GLU A 40 16.14 19.94 -17.91
CA GLU A 40 15.32 18.80 -17.49
C GLU A 40 16.08 17.81 -16.61
N THR A 41 16.40 18.25 -15.40
CA THR A 41 17.09 17.50 -14.33
C THR A 41 16.40 17.77 -13.00
N PRO A 42 16.54 16.90 -11.98
CA PRO A 42 16.03 17.16 -10.64
C PRO A 42 16.44 18.53 -10.11
N VAL A 43 15.55 19.16 -9.35
CA VAL A 43 15.88 20.42 -8.69
C VAL A 43 17.02 20.15 -7.72
N LYS A 44 18.09 20.97 -7.78
CA LYS A 44 19.25 20.81 -6.90
C LYS A 44 18.89 21.26 -5.49
N GLU A 45 18.91 20.33 -4.55
CA GLU A 45 18.50 20.56 -3.15
C GLU A 45 19.23 21.73 -2.48
N LYS A 46 20.52 21.94 -2.76
CA LYS A 46 21.27 23.09 -2.20
C LYS A 46 20.65 24.45 -2.53
N HIS A 47 20.08 24.62 -3.73
CA HIS A 47 19.47 25.87 -4.15
C HIS A 47 18.06 26.04 -3.55
N VAL A 48 17.32 24.94 -3.41
CA VAL A 48 16.02 24.94 -2.72
C VAL A 48 16.21 25.26 -1.24
N ARG A 49 17.15 24.59 -0.57
CA ARG A 49 17.51 24.84 0.84
C ARG A 49 17.93 26.30 1.04
N SER A 50 18.78 26.82 0.16
CA SER A 50 19.16 28.24 0.19
C SER A 50 17.98 29.20 0.03
N THR A 51 17.00 28.83 -0.80
CA THR A 51 15.77 29.62 -1.00
C THR A 51 14.90 29.59 0.26
N ILE A 52 14.71 28.40 0.85
CA ILE A 52 13.96 28.19 2.10
C ILE A 52 14.62 28.97 3.26
N ILE A 53 15.93 28.80 3.47
CA ILE A 53 16.68 29.55 4.50
C ILE A 53 16.55 31.05 4.29
N GLY A 54 16.52 31.51 3.04
CA GLY A 54 16.26 32.91 2.69
C GLY A 54 14.97 33.44 3.30
N THR A 55 13.90 32.66 3.27
CA THR A 55 12.61 33.06 3.87
C THR A 55 12.67 33.21 5.39
N PHE A 56 13.54 32.47 6.09
CA PHE A 56 13.76 32.64 7.52
C PHE A 56 14.63 33.85 7.83
N GLN A 57 15.60 34.17 6.95
CA GLN A 57 16.44 35.36 7.08
C GLN A 57 15.62 36.65 6.88
N GLU A 58 14.72 36.68 5.90
CA GLU A 58 13.84 37.83 5.64
C GLU A 58 12.52 37.79 6.43
N GLN A 59 12.19 36.64 7.04
CA GLN A 59 10.89 36.35 7.67
C GLN A 59 9.68 36.53 6.72
N SER A 60 9.90 36.38 5.41
CA SER A 60 8.92 36.61 4.36
C SER A 60 9.23 35.80 3.09
N ALA A 61 8.22 35.60 2.24
CA ALA A 61 8.39 35.03 0.90
C ALA A 61 8.45 36.10 -0.21
N VAL A 62 8.51 37.40 0.12
CA VAL A 62 8.47 38.49 -0.87
C VAL A 62 9.59 38.37 -1.91
N THR A 63 10.84 38.16 -1.50
CA THR A 63 11.96 38.00 -2.44
C THR A 63 11.79 36.77 -3.34
N TYR A 64 11.28 35.66 -2.79
CA TYR A 64 10.97 34.47 -3.58
C TYR A 64 10.00 34.80 -4.71
N TRP A 65 8.84 35.37 -4.36
CA TRP A 65 7.81 35.68 -5.34
C TRP A 65 8.27 36.74 -6.34
N MET A 66 9.06 37.73 -5.93
CA MET A 66 9.62 38.74 -6.83
C MET A 66 10.44 38.12 -7.98
N VAL A 67 11.18 37.05 -7.70
CA VAL A 67 12.07 36.39 -8.66
C VAL A 67 11.35 35.25 -9.41
N ALA A 68 10.56 34.45 -8.70
CA ALA A 68 9.90 33.26 -9.24
C ALA A 68 8.90 33.60 -10.35
N ILE A 69 8.11 34.67 -10.18
CA ILE A 69 7.12 35.09 -11.19
C ILE A 69 7.75 35.69 -12.46
N ARG A 70 9.03 36.08 -12.40
CA ARG A 70 9.78 36.60 -13.55
C ARG A 70 10.44 35.51 -14.37
N GLN A 71 10.40 34.25 -13.91
CA GLN A 71 10.83 33.12 -14.73
C GLN A 71 9.85 32.92 -15.90
N PRO A 72 10.27 32.33 -17.03
CA PRO A 72 9.42 32.08 -18.19
C PRO A 72 8.43 30.92 -17.93
N LEU A 73 7.50 31.11 -16.99
CA LEU A 73 6.54 30.10 -16.52
C LEU A 73 5.52 29.72 -17.60
N GLN A 74 5.21 30.63 -18.52
CA GLN A 74 4.24 30.41 -19.61
C GLN A 74 4.88 29.76 -20.84
N ASP A 75 6.16 30.04 -21.09
CA ASP A 75 6.86 29.62 -22.30
C ASP A 75 7.59 28.28 -22.13
N ASN A 76 7.97 27.92 -20.90
CA ASN A 76 8.79 26.74 -20.64
C ASN A 76 8.16 25.79 -19.62
N ARG A 77 7.75 24.62 -20.10
CA ARG A 77 7.10 23.56 -19.32
C ARG A 77 7.96 23.02 -18.16
N ILE A 78 9.29 22.97 -18.33
CA ILE A 78 10.21 22.51 -17.28
C ILE A 78 10.35 23.56 -16.19
N VAL A 79 10.46 24.83 -16.58
CA VAL A 79 10.49 25.95 -15.64
C VAL A 79 9.18 25.99 -14.85
N ALA A 80 8.02 25.84 -15.49
CA ALA A 80 6.73 25.77 -14.84
C ALA A 80 6.63 24.59 -13.84
N TRP A 81 7.11 23.40 -14.25
CA TRP A 81 7.15 22.21 -13.38
C TRP A 81 8.03 22.42 -12.15
N LYS A 82 9.24 22.96 -12.35
CA LYS A 82 10.18 23.26 -11.25
C LYS A 82 9.67 24.38 -10.37
N PHE A 83 8.99 25.38 -10.92
CA PHE A 83 8.30 26.42 -10.15
C PHE A 83 7.28 25.79 -9.20
N CYS A 84 6.42 24.88 -9.69
CA CYS A 84 5.45 24.22 -8.83
C CYS A 84 6.12 23.41 -7.72
N HIS A 85 7.17 22.66 -8.06
CA HIS A 85 7.93 21.88 -7.07
C HIS A 85 8.60 22.76 -6.01
N VAL A 86 9.33 23.80 -6.40
CA VAL A 86 10.00 24.70 -5.47
C VAL A 86 8.98 25.46 -4.61
N THR A 87 7.86 25.90 -5.20
CA THR A 87 6.77 26.54 -4.45
C THR A 87 6.18 25.59 -3.42
N HIS A 88 5.95 24.32 -3.77
CA HIS A 88 5.44 23.33 -2.83
C HIS A 88 6.37 23.16 -1.62
N LYS A 89 7.68 23.01 -1.86
CA LYS A 89 8.67 22.92 -0.78
C LYS A 89 8.75 24.20 0.04
N LEU A 90 8.66 25.38 -0.57
CA LEU A 90 8.62 26.66 0.12
C LEU A 90 7.40 26.77 1.07
N LEU A 91 6.21 26.40 0.61
CA LEU A 91 4.99 26.42 1.43
C LEU A 91 5.03 25.38 2.55
N ARG A 92 5.82 24.32 2.38
CA ARG A 92 5.95 23.23 3.35
C ARG A 92 7.00 23.52 4.43
N GLU A 93 8.16 24.03 4.03
CA GLU A 93 9.38 24.09 4.85
C GLU A 93 9.89 25.52 5.09
N GLY A 94 9.31 26.53 4.41
CA GLY A 94 9.66 27.94 4.57
C GLY A 94 9.18 28.55 5.89
N HIS A 95 9.54 29.81 6.13
CA HIS A 95 9.05 30.58 7.26
C HIS A 95 7.50 30.58 7.27
N PRO A 96 6.81 30.51 8.43
CA PRO A 96 5.34 30.44 8.48
C PRO A 96 4.62 31.53 7.67
N ALA A 97 5.17 32.75 7.64
CA ALA A 97 4.64 33.87 6.85
C ALA A 97 4.58 33.58 5.33
N CYS A 98 5.31 32.56 4.83
CA CYS A 98 5.27 32.15 3.43
C CYS A 98 3.87 31.73 3.00
N LEU A 99 3.07 31.11 3.88
CA LEU A 99 1.69 30.73 3.56
C LEU A 99 0.83 31.97 3.29
N ASP A 100 0.93 32.97 4.17
CA ASP A 100 0.17 34.22 4.07
C ASP A 100 0.64 35.08 2.90
N ASP A 101 1.95 35.27 2.74
CA ASP A 101 2.56 36.02 1.64
C ASP A 101 2.20 35.44 0.26
N SER A 102 1.99 34.12 0.19
CA SER A 102 1.67 33.43 -1.05
C SER A 102 0.21 33.54 -1.46
N GLN A 103 -0.71 33.90 -0.55
CA GLN A 103 -2.15 33.98 -0.83
C GLN A 103 -2.47 34.93 -1.99
N ARG A 104 -1.75 36.06 -2.09
CA ARG A 104 -1.92 37.04 -3.17
C ARG A 104 -1.57 36.50 -4.56
N HIS A 105 -0.84 35.38 -4.63
CA HIS A 105 -0.40 34.76 -5.88
C HIS A 105 -1.30 33.58 -6.31
N THR A 106 -2.29 33.18 -5.51
CA THR A 106 -3.21 32.07 -5.82
C THR A 106 -3.88 32.20 -7.20
N GLY A 107 -4.41 33.38 -7.54
CA GLY A 107 -5.03 33.62 -8.85
C GLY A 107 -4.07 33.51 -10.03
N MET A 108 -2.79 33.84 -9.84
CA MET A 108 -1.76 33.67 -10.87
C MET A 108 -1.50 32.17 -11.11
N ILE A 109 -1.37 31.38 -10.05
CA ILE A 109 -1.16 29.93 -10.12
C ILE A 109 -2.36 29.24 -10.80
N GLU A 110 -3.59 29.66 -10.48
CA GLU A 110 -4.80 29.17 -11.15
C GLU A 110 -4.77 29.45 -12.66
N ASN A 111 -4.39 30.67 -13.07
CA ASN A 111 -4.29 31.03 -14.48
C ASN A 111 -3.16 30.27 -15.19
N LEU A 112 -2.03 30.04 -14.52
CA LEU A 112 -0.96 29.18 -15.03
C LEU A 112 -1.46 27.76 -15.25
N GLY A 113 -2.20 27.18 -14.30
CA GLY A 113 -2.81 25.86 -14.43
C GLY A 113 -3.82 25.78 -15.59
N LYS A 114 -4.63 26.82 -15.81
CA LYS A 114 -5.56 26.92 -16.95
C LYS A 114 -4.83 27.02 -18.29
N LEU A 115 -3.69 27.68 -18.35
CA LEU A 115 -2.87 27.73 -19.56
C LEU A 115 -2.36 26.34 -19.96
N TRP A 116 -1.75 25.63 -19.00
CA TRP A 116 -1.10 24.34 -19.26
C TRP A 116 -2.09 23.18 -19.48
N VAL A 117 -3.36 23.31 -19.09
CA VAL A 117 -4.40 22.26 -19.31
C VAL A 117 -4.63 21.95 -20.80
N HIS A 118 -4.37 22.93 -21.68
CA HIS A 118 -4.54 22.77 -23.12
C HIS A 118 -3.47 21.86 -23.74
N LEU A 119 -2.30 21.71 -23.09
CA LEU A 119 -1.26 20.76 -23.47
C LEU A 119 -1.48 19.44 -22.71
N ARG A 120 -2.30 18.56 -23.28
CA ARG A 120 -2.72 17.29 -22.65
C ARG A 120 -1.60 16.25 -22.50
N GLU A 121 -0.46 16.45 -23.16
CA GLU A 121 0.67 15.52 -23.17
C GLU A 121 1.92 16.08 -22.46
N GLY A 122 2.72 15.16 -21.89
CA GLY A 122 3.97 15.51 -21.20
C GLY A 122 3.77 16.35 -19.94
N TYR A 123 4.64 17.34 -19.72
CA TYR A 123 4.59 18.20 -18.54
C TYR A 123 3.37 19.12 -18.47
N GLY A 124 2.63 19.37 -19.56
CA GLY A 124 1.47 20.27 -19.53
C GLY A 124 0.38 19.77 -18.56
N ARG A 125 -0.04 18.51 -18.71
CA ARG A 125 -0.95 17.82 -17.77
C ARG A 125 -0.40 17.80 -16.35
N LEU A 126 0.90 17.55 -16.18
CA LEU A 126 1.53 17.50 -14.85
C LEU A 126 1.51 18.86 -14.15
N VAL A 127 1.88 19.93 -14.88
CA VAL A 127 1.88 21.31 -14.37
C VAL A 127 0.47 21.74 -14.01
N HIS A 128 -0.54 21.43 -14.84
CA HIS A 128 -1.93 21.72 -14.54
C HIS A 128 -2.37 21.11 -13.20
N LEU A 129 -2.14 19.81 -13.01
CA LEU A 129 -2.50 19.11 -11.77
C LEU A 129 -1.71 19.62 -10.57
N TYR A 130 -0.44 20.00 -10.76
CA TYR A 130 0.37 20.55 -9.67
C TYR A 130 -0.07 21.97 -9.29
N CYS A 131 -0.44 22.82 -10.26
CA CYS A 131 -1.04 24.11 -9.97
C CYS A 131 -2.36 23.96 -9.18
N ALA A 132 -3.21 22.99 -9.53
CA ALA A 132 -4.42 22.68 -8.78
C ALA A 132 -4.11 22.29 -7.33
N LEU A 133 -3.12 21.40 -7.12
CA LEU A 133 -2.63 21.01 -5.80
C LEU A 133 -2.13 22.21 -4.96
N LEU A 134 -1.32 23.10 -5.55
CA LEU A 134 -0.83 24.29 -4.85
C LEU A 134 -1.95 25.25 -4.45
N VAL A 135 -2.94 25.44 -5.33
CA VAL A 135 -4.12 26.25 -5.05
C VAL A 135 -4.96 25.62 -3.94
N SER A 136 -5.11 24.30 -3.95
CA SER A 136 -5.78 23.52 -2.91
C SER A 136 -5.09 23.73 -1.55
N LYS A 137 -3.76 23.59 -1.50
CA LYS A 137 -2.94 23.86 -0.30
C LYS A 137 -3.12 25.29 0.21
N LEU A 138 -3.03 26.30 -0.67
CA LEU A 138 -3.18 27.71 -0.26
C LEU A 138 -4.58 28.01 0.26
N LYS A 139 -5.64 27.52 -0.40
CA LYS A 139 -7.03 27.69 0.05
C LYS A 139 -7.28 26.96 1.38
N PHE A 140 -6.71 25.78 1.58
CA PHE A 140 -6.77 25.05 2.83
C PHE A 140 -6.15 25.87 3.98
N HIS A 141 -4.93 26.38 3.81
CA HIS A 141 -4.29 27.19 4.86
C HIS A 141 -4.94 28.57 5.05
N GLN A 142 -5.59 29.13 4.03
CA GLN A 142 -6.39 30.36 4.18
C GLN A 142 -7.59 30.14 5.11
N ARG A 143 -8.24 28.98 5.03
CA ARG A 143 -9.37 28.62 5.90
C ARG A 143 -8.89 28.11 7.26
N ASN A 144 -7.74 27.45 7.31
CA ASN A 144 -7.19 26.79 8.48
C ASN A 144 -5.79 27.34 8.82
N PRO A 145 -5.65 28.61 9.26
CA PRO A 145 -4.35 29.26 9.46
C PRO A 145 -3.52 28.66 10.60
N ARG A 146 -4.15 27.89 11.50
CA ARG A 146 -3.45 27.19 12.59
C ARG A 146 -2.73 25.91 12.13
N PHE A 147 -2.99 25.43 10.91
CA PHE A 147 -2.25 24.29 10.35
C PHE A 147 -0.86 24.73 9.88
N PRO A 148 0.22 24.07 10.31
CA PRO A 148 1.56 24.34 9.82
C PRO A 148 1.73 23.87 8.37
N GLY A 149 2.62 24.51 7.62
CA GLY A 149 2.86 24.21 6.21
C GLY A 149 3.29 22.76 5.92
N ASN A 150 3.97 22.12 6.86
CA ASN A 150 4.41 20.72 6.79
C ASN A 150 3.33 19.70 7.17
N MET A 151 2.13 20.17 7.55
CA MET A 151 0.97 19.38 7.97
C MET A 151 1.18 18.51 9.23
N GLN A 152 2.30 18.68 9.94
CA GLN A 152 2.60 17.89 11.14
C GLN A 152 1.91 18.48 12.37
N LEU A 153 1.01 17.71 12.98
CA LEU A 153 0.25 18.11 14.16
C LEU A 153 0.20 16.96 15.17
N THR A 154 0.15 17.30 16.45
CA THR A 154 -0.22 16.36 17.52
C THR A 154 -1.73 16.17 17.58
N ALA A 155 -2.19 15.12 18.28
CA ALA A 155 -3.62 14.85 18.46
C ALA A 155 -4.33 16.03 19.14
N ASP A 156 -3.71 16.56 20.20
CA ASP A 156 -4.27 17.65 21.00
C ASP A 156 -4.34 18.95 20.21
N GLU A 157 -3.34 19.24 19.36
CA GLU A 157 -3.38 20.40 18.47
C GLU A 157 -4.47 20.28 17.42
N LEU A 158 -4.67 19.09 16.85
CA LEU A 158 -5.75 18.85 15.87
C LEU A 158 -7.13 19.06 16.49
N ASP A 159 -7.37 18.49 17.68
CA ASP A 159 -8.63 18.67 18.41
C ASP A 159 -8.82 20.14 18.83
N ALA A 160 -7.75 20.83 19.21
CA ALA A 160 -7.78 22.25 19.54
C ALA A 160 -8.05 23.14 18.32
N ILE A 161 -7.63 22.75 17.12
CA ILE A 161 -7.94 23.47 15.86
C ILE A 161 -9.40 23.29 15.48
N ALA A 162 -9.94 22.09 15.66
CA ALA A 162 -11.35 21.81 15.41
C ALA A 162 -12.29 22.35 16.50
N GLU A 163 -11.74 22.88 17.60
CA GLU A 163 -12.47 23.43 18.75
C GLU A 163 -13.44 22.42 19.39
N ASN A 164 -13.16 21.12 19.25
CA ASN A 164 -14.06 20.03 19.62
C ASN A 164 -15.48 20.14 19.02
N ASP A 165 -15.66 20.88 17.92
CA ASP A 165 -16.93 21.02 17.23
C ASP A 165 -17.06 20.00 16.09
N VAL A 166 -18.21 19.32 16.04
CA VAL A 166 -18.48 18.27 15.06
C VAL A 166 -18.52 18.80 13.63
N ASN A 167 -19.03 20.02 13.41
CA ASN A 167 -19.07 20.63 12.08
C ASN A 167 -17.66 21.00 11.61
N ASN A 168 -16.82 21.49 12.51
CA ASN A 168 -15.42 21.77 12.21
C ASN A 168 -14.67 20.47 11.85
N TYR A 169 -14.84 19.40 12.63
CA TYR A 169 -14.28 18.08 12.30
C TYR A 169 -14.75 17.58 10.92
N PHE A 170 -16.03 17.77 10.60
CA PHE A 170 -16.63 17.34 9.35
C PHE A 170 -16.06 18.12 8.16
N GLN A 171 -16.06 19.46 8.25
CA GLN A 171 -15.54 20.34 7.22
C GLN A 171 -14.04 20.09 6.99
N LEU A 172 -13.25 19.98 8.05
CA LEU A 172 -11.82 19.73 7.97
C LEU A 172 -11.51 18.39 7.30
N CYS A 173 -12.30 17.35 7.58
CA CYS A 173 -12.15 16.05 6.94
C CYS A 173 -12.43 16.12 5.42
N VAL A 174 -13.46 16.85 5.00
CA VAL A 174 -13.77 17.05 3.57
C VAL A 174 -12.64 17.81 2.86
N GLU A 175 -12.13 18.88 3.46
CA GLU A 175 -11.05 19.68 2.88
C GLU A 175 -9.74 18.89 2.78
N LEU A 176 -9.42 18.08 3.79
CA LEU A 176 -8.27 17.18 3.76
C LEU A 176 -8.44 16.06 2.73
N PHE A 177 -9.66 15.60 2.48
CA PHE A 177 -9.93 14.67 1.37
C PHE A 177 -9.72 15.32 0.00
N ASP A 178 -10.16 16.56 -0.21
CA ASP A 178 -9.93 17.29 -1.46
C ASP A 178 -8.42 17.45 -1.72
N TYR A 179 -7.67 17.82 -0.68
CA TYR A 179 -6.21 17.94 -0.76
C TYR A 179 -5.55 16.57 -1.07
N MET A 180 -5.95 15.49 -0.39
CA MET A 180 -5.45 14.14 -0.67
C MET A 180 -5.76 13.70 -2.12
N ASP A 181 -6.94 14.01 -2.65
CA ASP A 181 -7.30 13.67 -4.03
C ASP A 181 -6.40 14.40 -5.04
N ASP A 182 -6.10 15.68 -4.84
CA ASP A 182 -5.18 16.43 -5.70
C ASP A 182 -3.76 15.83 -5.69
N ILE A 183 -3.27 15.40 -4.52
CA ILE A 183 -1.99 14.69 -4.38
C ILE A 183 -2.00 13.39 -5.20
N LEU A 184 -3.03 12.55 -5.00
CA LEU A 184 -3.13 11.25 -5.67
C LEU A 184 -3.34 11.39 -7.18
N ASN A 185 -4.06 12.42 -7.63
CA ASN A 185 -4.25 12.72 -9.05
C ASN A 185 -2.94 13.14 -9.72
N LEU A 186 -2.16 14.02 -9.08
CA LEU A 186 -0.84 14.41 -9.58
C LEU A 186 0.12 13.20 -9.63
N GLN A 187 0.15 12.42 -8.55
CA GLN A 187 0.98 11.22 -8.45
C GLN A 187 0.67 10.20 -9.54
N ALA A 188 -0.62 9.93 -9.78
CA ALA A 188 -1.04 9.00 -10.83
C ALA A 188 -0.57 9.48 -12.22
N ALA A 189 -0.75 10.78 -12.53
CA ALA A 189 -0.32 11.35 -13.79
C ALA A 189 1.21 11.33 -13.96
N VAL A 190 1.98 11.56 -12.89
CA VAL A 190 3.44 11.46 -12.92
C VAL A 190 3.87 10.03 -13.23
N PHE A 191 3.30 9.02 -12.57
CA PHE A 191 3.63 7.61 -12.86
C PHE A 191 3.20 7.19 -14.27
N GLU A 192 2.03 7.62 -14.74
CA GLU A 192 1.57 7.40 -16.12
C GLU A 192 2.57 8.00 -17.14
N SER A 193 3.11 9.19 -16.84
CA SER A 193 4.08 9.87 -17.72
C SER A 193 5.46 9.20 -17.79
N LEU A 194 5.80 8.31 -16.85
CA LEU A 194 7.06 7.57 -16.83
C LEU A 194 7.00 6.29 -17.68
N GLY A 195 5.83 5.89 -18.18
CA GLY A 195 5.63 4.66 -18.95
C GLY A 195 5.91 3.37 -18.16
N ASN A 196 5.73 2.20 -18.79
CA ASN A 196 5.86 0.89 -18.13
C ASN A 196 7.31 0.47 -17.79
N ALA A 197 8.32 1.28 -18.13
CA ALA A 197 9.72 0.92 -17.95
C ALA A 197 10.31 1.52 -16.66
N ARG A 198 10.64 0.67 -15.68
CA ARG A 198 11.37 1.06 -14.45
C ARG A 198 12.70 1.77 -14.72
N ALA A 199 13.31 1.53 -15.89
CA ALA A 199 14.53 2.18 -16.37
C ALA A 199 14.38 3.72 -16.48
N ASN A 200 13.16 4.24 -16.64
CA ASN A 200 12.92 5.68 -16.74
C ASN A 200 13.14 6.41 -15.42
N SER A 201 13.02 5.73 -14.27
CA SER A 201 13.21 6.33 -12.94
C SER A 201 14.64 6.80 -12.66
N MET A 202 15.63 6.27 -13.39
CA MET A 202 17.05 6.63 -13.24
C MET A 202 17.54 7.65 -14.26
N THR A 203 16.68 8.07 -15.20
CA THR A 203 17.02 9.13 -16.18
C THR A 203 16.87 10.51 -15.55
N ALA A 204 17.66 11.49 -15.98
CA ALA A 204 17.54 12.88 -15.51
C ALA A 204 16.10 13.43 -15.67
N SER A 205 15.47 13.11 -16.80
CA SER A 205 14.07 13.46 -17.10
C SER A 205 13.08 12.78 -16.16
N GLY A 206 13.22 11.47 -15.90
CA GLY A 206 12.36 10.75 -14.96
C GLY A 206 12.54 11.20 -13.52
N GLN A 207 13.78 11.42 -13.08
CA GLN A 207 14.07 11.96 -11.75
C GLN A 207 13.54 13.39 -11.59
N CYS A 208 13.55 14.22 -12.64
CA CYS A 208 12.96 15.56 -12.63
C CYS A 208 11.45 15.52 -12.32
N ARG A 209 10.73 14.51 -12.83
CA ARG A 209 9.32 14.27 -12.52
C ARG A 209 9.13 13.66 -11.13
N LEU A 210 9.92 12.66 -10.78
CA LEU A 210 9.79 11.94 -9.50
C LEU A 210 10.14 12.80 -8.28
N ALA A 211 11.13 13.71 -8.39
CA ALA A 211 11.52 14.57 -7.27
C ALA A 211 10.35 15.39 -6.70
N ALA A 212 9.42 15.82 -7.56
CA ALA A 212 8.24 16.59 -7.17
C ALA A 212 7.24 15.82 -6.30
N LEU A 213 7.27 14.48 -6.33
CA LEU A 213 6.37 13.66 -5.51
C LEU A 213 6.89 13.45 -4.08
N ILE A 214 8.13 13.83 -3.76
CA ILE A 214 8.68 13.76 -2.40
C ILE A 214 7.82 14.58 -1.41
N PRO A 215 7.59 15.89 -1.63
CA PRO A 215 6.72 16.66 -0.74
C PRO A 215 5.27 16.14 -0.76
N CYS A 216 4.80 15.59 -1.89
CA CYS A 216 3.48 14.97 -1.98
C CYS A 216 3.33 13.75 -1.06
N ALA A 217 4.36 12.89 -0.99
CA ALA A 217 4.38 11.73 -0.09
C ALA A 217 4.43 12.14 1.38
N GLN A 218 5.20 13.18 1.71
CA GLN A 218 5.27 13.72 3.05
C GLN A 218 3.90 14.28 3.50
N ASP A 219 3.27 15.11 2.67
CA ASP A 219 1.95 15.70 2.98
C ASP A 219 0.87 14.61 3.04
N SER A 220 0.85 13.63 2.12
CA SER A 220 -0.13 12.55 2.15
C SER A 220 -0.05 11.70 3.41
N SER A 221 1.14 11.51 4.00
CA SER A 221 1.30 10.75 5.24
C SER A 221 0.61 11.44 6.42
N HIS A 222 0.81 12.75 6.55
CA HIS A 222 0.21 13.54 7.63
C HIS A 222 -1.29 13.78 7.41
N ILE A 223 -1.72 14.01 6.17
CA ILE A 223 -3.14 14.13 5.82
C ILE A 223 -3.87 12.80 6.11
N TYR A 224 -3.26 11.65 5.83
CA TYR A 224 -3.81 10.35 6.19
C TYR A 224 -4.00 10.19 7.70
N ASP A 225 -2.99 10.54 8.51
CA ASP A 225 -3.09 10.51 9.98
C ASP A 225 -4.21 11.42 10.50
N CYS A 226 -4.27 12.66 10.02
CA CYS A 226 -5.35 13.59 10.35
C CYS A 226 -6.71 13.00 10.00
N ASN A 227 -6.89 12.49 8.78
CA ASN A 227 -8.17 11.92 8.34
C ASN A 227 -8.58 10.71 9.18
N VAL A 228 -7.66 9.83 9.57
CA VAL A 228 -7.99 8.70 10.47
C VAL A 228 -8.51 9.22 11.80
N ARG A 229 -7.81 10.17 12.43
CA ARG A 229 -8.23 10.75 13.73
C ARG A 229 -9.57 11.45 13.64
N LEU A 230 -9.75 12.29 12.61
CA LEU A 230 -11.01 13.01 12.37
C LEU A 230 -12.18 12.06 12.15
N LEU A 231 -11.99 10.98 11.39
CA LEU A 231 -13.05 9.99 11.16
C LEU A 231 -13.45 9.25 12.43
N PHE A 232 -12.51 8.90 13.31
CA PHE A 232 -12.86 8.33 14.62
C PHE A 232 -13.59 9.34 15.51
N ARG A 233 -13.18 10.62 15.51
CA ARG A 233 -13.90 11.69 16.22
C ARG A 233 -15.33 11.88 15.69
N LEU A 234 -15.51 11.86 14.38
CA LEU A 234 -16.82 11.97 13.73
C LEU A 234 -17.71 10.75 14.03
N HIS A 235 -17.17 9.53 13.98
CA HIS A 235 -17.92 8.32 14.32
C HIS A 235 -18.30 8.23 15.80
N ALA A 236 -17.55 8.89 16.69
CA ALA A 236 -17.93 9.03 18.10
C ALA A 236 -19.08 10.04 18.31
N ALA A 237 -19.29 10.98 17.38
CA ALA A 237 -20.26 12.08 17.53
C ALA A 237 -21.49 11.98 16.62
N LEU A 238 -21.42 11.24 15.50
CA LEU A 238 -22.47 11.16 14.48
C LEU A 238 -22.88 9.71 14.17
N PRO A 239 -24.15 9.47 13.77
CA PRO A 239 -24.60 8.16 13.33
C PRO A 239 -23.81 7.64 12.11
N ALA A 240 -23.56 6.32 12.09
CA ALA A 240 -22.76 5.67 11.05
C ALA A 240 -23.29 5.91 9.62
N ASP A 241 -24.61 6.06 9.45
CA ASP A 241 -25.27 6.30 8.17
C ASP A 241 -24.90 7.66 7.56
N THR A 242 -24.68 8.67 8.41
CA THR A 242 -24.29 10.02 7.98
C THR A 242 -22.88 10.05 7.39
N LEU A 243 -22.01 9.13 7.83
CA LEU A 243 -20.59 9.08 7.46
C LEU A 243 -20.28 8.02 6.39
N VAL A 244 -21.29 7.42 5.74
CA VAL A 244 -21.09 6.44 4.66
C VAL A 244 -20.23 7.02 3.53
N GLY A 245 -20.53 8.25 3.10
CA GLY A 245 -19.76 8.93 2.05
C GLY A 245 -18.29 9.17 2.43
N HIS A 246 -18.03 9.53 3.69
CA HIS A 246 -16.68 9.74 4.22
C HIS A 246 -15.88 8.44 4.24
N ARG A 247 -16.49 7.36 4.73
CA ARG A 247 -15.87 6.02 4.75
C ARG A 247 -15.54 5.52 3.35
N GLU A 248 -16.45 5.70 2.39
CA GLU A 248 -16.22 5.24 1.01
C GLU A 248 -15.13 6.08 0.32
N ARG A 249 -15.13 7.41 0.49
CA ARG A 249 -14.07 8.29 -0.04
C ARG A 249 -12.71 7.94 0.58
N PHE A 250 -12.65 7.78 1.90
CA PHE A 250 -11.43 7.34 2.60
C PHE A 250 -10.94 5.98 2.08
N ARG A 251 -11.83 4.99 1.89
CA ARG A 251 -11.48 3.66 1.39
C ARG A 251 -10.87 3.72 -0.01
N GLN A 252 -11.42 4.58 -0.88
CA GLN A 252 -10.89 4.80 -2.23
C GLN A 252 -9.51 5.47 -2.18
N GLN A 253 -9.35 6.51 -1.37
CA GLN A 253 -8.06 7.18 -1.17
C GLN A 253 -7.02 6.25 -0.55
N PHE A 254 -7.38 5.45 0.45
CA PHE A 254 -6.51 4.44 1.06
C PHE A 254 -5.96 3.45 0.04
N LYS A 255 -6.81 2.93 -0.87
CA LYS A 255 -6.37 2.03 -1.93
C LYS A 255 -5.37 2.70 -2.88
N LYS A 256 -5.67 3.94 -3.31
CA LYS A 256 -4.79 4.73 -4.18
C LYS A 256 -3.46 5.03 -3.49
N LEU A 257 -3.49 5.47 -2.23
CA LEU A 257 -2.31 5.79 -1.42
C LEU A 257 -1.45 4.55 -1.13
N SER A 258 -2.07 3.42 -0.80
CA SER A 258 -1.37 2.13 -0.65
C SER A 258 -0.68 1.72 -1.95
N SER A 259 -1.34 1.91 -3.10
CA SER A 259 -0.74 1.67 -4.41
C SER A 259 0.42 2.64 -4.69
N PHE A 260 0.27 3.93 -4.35
CA PHE A 260 1.32 4.93 -4.46
C PHE A 260 2.56 4.52 -3.67
N TYR A 261 2.44 4.24 -2.37
CA TYR A 261 3.59 3.88 -1.53
C TYR A 261 4.26 2.58 -1.97
N LYS A 262 3.47 1.57 -2.41
CA LYS A 262 4.01 0.33 -2.97
C LYS A 262 4.75 0.54 -4.29
N HIS A 263 4.23 1.38 -5.18
CA HIS A 263 4.92 1.69 -6.44
C HIS A 263 6.17 2.52 -6.18
N ALA A 264 6.08 3.57 -5.37
CA ALA A 264 7.20 4.44 -5.04
C ALA A 264 8.33 3.68 -4.32
N SER A 265 8.03 2.79 -3.37
CA SER A 265 9.06 1.98 -2.71
C SER A 265 9.78 1.00 -3.65
N SER A 266 9.16 0.65 -4.78
CA SER A 266 9.79 -0.18 -5.81
C SER A 266 10.72 0.58 -6.77
N LEU A 267 10.67 1.92 -6.76
CA LEU A 267 11.49 2.76 -7.64
C LEU A 267 12.88 2.99 -7.03
N GLN A 268 13.92 2.73 -7.82
CA GLN A 268 15.32 2.87 -7.37
C GLN A 268 15.66 4.29 -6.91
N TYR A 269 15.09 5.31 -7.57
CA TYR A 269 15.32 6.71 -7.23
C TYR A 269 15.01 7.03 -5.75
N TYR A 270 13.95 6.46 -5.18
CA TYR A 270 13.55 6.78 -3.81
C TYR A 270 14.30 6.00 -2.73
N ARG A 271 14.99 4.90 -3.06
CA ARG A 271 15.59 3.97 -2.09
C ARG A 271 16.47 4.64 -1.04
N ASN A 272 17.19 5.70 -1.41
CA ASN A 272 18.09 6.45 -0.52
C ASN A 272 17.62 7.90 -0.24
N LEU A 273 16.47 8.31 -0.79
CA LEU A 273 15.94 9.68 -0.65
C LEU A 273 14.69 9.74 0.23
N LEU A 274 13.96 8.62 0.36
CA LEU A 274 12.66 8.59 1.02
C LEU A 274 12.41 7.23 1.68
N THR A 275 12.13 7.24 2.98
CA THR A 275 11.65 6.07 3.71
C THR A 275 10.12 6.15 3.80
N LEU A 276 9.44 5.31 3.00
CA LEU A 276 7.98 5.25 2.97
C LEU A 276 7.44 4.24 4.00
N PRO A 277 6.39 4.59 4.77
CA PRO A 277 5.78 3.69 5.73
C PRO A 277 4.98 2.59 5.04
N VAL A 278 4.97 1.40 5.64
CA VAL A 278 4.14 0.27 5.18
C VAL A 278 2.73 0.47 5.73
N LEU A 279 1.78 0.80 4.85
CA LEU A 279 0.37 0.86 5.23
C LEU A 279 -0.20 -0.56 5.44
N PRO A 280 -1.14 -0.74 6.38
CA PRO A 280 -1.77 -2.04 6.62
C PRO A 280 -2.51 -2.58 5.38
N SER A 281 -2.81 -3.88 5.37
CA SER A 281 -3.49 -4.54 4.24
C SER A 281 -4.94 -4.10 4.09
N ASN A 282 -5.61 -3.78 5.20
CA ASN A 282 -6.98 -3.27 5.24
C ASN A 282 -7.02 -1.87 5.88
N PRO A 283 -7.94 -0.98 5.44
CA PRO A 283 -8.15 0.31 6.10
C PRO A 283 -8.69 0.11 7.54
N PRO A 284 -8.45 1.05 8.47
CA PRO A 284 -9.02 1.00 9.81
C PRO A 284 -10.55 0.87 9.80
N ASN A 285 -11.11 0.05 10.70
CA ASN A 285 -12.56 -0.03 10.84
C ASN A 285 -13.07 1.06 11.78
N PHE A 286 -13.57 2.16 11.21
CA PHE A 286 -14.10 3.29 11.98
C PHE A 286 -15.36 2.99 12.80
N LEU A 287 -15.98 1.81 12.63
CA LEU A 287 -17.11 1.36 13.46
C LEU A 287 -16.65 0.67 14.76
N LEU A 288 -15.36 0.31 14.86
CA LEU A 288 -14.79 -0.38 16.01
C LEU A 288 -13.81 0.54 16.72
N GLN A 289 -14.20 1.07 17.88
CA GLN A 289 -13.35 1.96 18.68
C GLN A 289 -12.01 1.31 19.08
N SER A 290 -11.98 -0.02 19.20
CA SER A 290 -10.76 -0.80 19.49
C SER A 290 -9.69 -0.67 18.41
N ASP A 291 -10.07 -0.44 17.15
CA ASP A 291 -9.15 -0.27 16.03
C ASP A 291 -8.41 1.07 16.08
N PHE A 292 -8.92 2.04 16.83
CA PHE A 292 -8.18 3.28 17.11
C PHE A 292 -7.01 3.04 18.07
N GLY A 293 -7.17 2.13 19.04
CA GLY A 293 -6.11 1.80 20.01
C GLY A 293 -4.93 1.02 19.42
N THR A 294 -5.13 0.37 18.28
CA THR A 294 -4.08 -0.37 17.54
C THR A 294 -3.48 0.44 16.38
N TYR A 295 -3.98 1.65 16.13
CA TYR A 295 -3.51 2.51 15.05
C TYR A 295 -2.11 3.08 15.33
N VAL A 296 -1.21 2.95 14.35
CA VAL A 296 0.15 3.52 14.40
C VAL A 296 0.28 4.56 13.28
N THR A 297 0.72 5.77 13.65
CA THR A 297 0.93 6.86 12.70
C THR A 297 1.97 6.49 11.65
N PRO A 298 1.62 6.45 10.35
CA PRO A 298 2.61 6.26 9.30
C PRO A 298 3.42 7.55 9.12
N VAL A 299 4.75 7.45 9.23
CA VAL A 299 5.67 8.60 9.06
C VAL A 299 6.53 8.38 7.83
N VAL A 300 6.57 9.37 6.94
CA VAL A 300 7.49 9.44 5.80
C VAL A 300 8.72 10.26 6.22
N SER A 301 9.89 9.64 6.21
CA SER A 301 11.14 10.28 6.63
C SER A 301 12.13 10.41 5.47
N ILE A 302 12.80 11.54 5.37
CA ILE A 302 13.96 11.72 4.46
C ILE A 302 15.21 11.32 5.27
N PRO A 303 16.05 10.37 4.80
CA PRO A 303 17.30 10.03 5.47
C PRO A 303 18.20 11.27 5.58
N GLU A 304 18.71 11.58 6.78
CA GLU A 304 19.69 12.65 6.96
C GLU A 304 21.00 12.28 6.23
N PRO A 305 21.53 13.14 5.35
CA PRO A 305 22.87 12.94 4.82
C PRO A 305 23.89 13.03 5.96
N PRO A 306 25.05 12.35 5.86
CA PRO A 306 26.13 12.52 6.82
C PRO A 306 26.48 14.02 6.95
N PRO A 307 26.94 14.49 8.12
CA PRO A 307 27.32 15.87 8.32
C PRO A 307 28.56 16.18 7.46
N ASP A 308 28.33 16.58 6.21
CA ASP A 308 29.36 17.16 5.36
C ASP A 308 29.66 18.57 5.89
N GLU A 309 30.96 18.84 6.02
CA GLU A 309 31.54 20.13 6.36
C GLU A 309 30.81 21.25 5.62
N VAL A 310 30.42 22.28 6.38
CA VAL A 310 29.81 23.50 5.86
C VAL A 310 30.73 24.09 4.80
N ASP A 311 30.45 23.78 3.54
CA ASP A 311 31.09 24.36 2.37
C ASP A 311 30.81 25.86 2.41
N SER A 312 31.82 26.62 2.84
CA SER A 312 31.82 28.06 2.96
C SER A 312 31.84 28.70 1.56
N VAL A 313 30.74 28.57 0.82
CA VAL A 313 30.49 29.25 -0.47
C VAL A 313 30.01 30.71 -0.28
N ALA A 314 30.42 31.37 0.81
CA ALA A 314 30.07 32.76 1.10
C ALA A 314 31.15 33.78 0.74
N SER A 315 32.32 33.39 0.19
CA SER A 315 33.32 34.38 -0.26
C SER A 315 34.12 33.89 -1.47
N LEU A 316 33.58 34.11 -2.65
CA LEU A 316 34.35 34.15 -3.89
C LEU A 316 33.91 35.40 -4.67
N ILE A 317 34.47 36.53 -4.26
CA ILE A 317 34.66 37.68 -5.14
C ILE A 317 36.14 37.73 -5.46
N ASP A 318 36.43 37.74 -6.76
CA ASP A 318 37.71 37.96 -7.40
C ASP A 318 38.29 39.32 -7.03
N THR A 319 39.45 39.34 -6.34
CA THR A 319 40.40 40.45 -6.37
C THR A 319 41.82 39.93 -6.16
N SER A 320 42.68 40.33 -7.08
CA SER A 320 44.14 40.16 -7.09
C SER A 320 44.82 40.93 -5.94
N ASP A 321 46.05 40.51 -5.62
CA ASP A 321 47.07 41.17 -4.81
C ASP A 321 46.84 41.32 -3.29
N THR A 322 47.47 40.47 -2.49
CA THR A 322 48.69 40.79 -1.72
C THR A 322 49.06 39.66 -0.75
N VAL A 323 50.33 39.26 -0.82
CA VAL A 323 51.02 38.37 0.12
C VAL A 323 51.33 39.13 1.40
N SER A 324 51.00 38.56 2.57
CA SER A 324 51.80 38.53 3.82
C SER A 324 50.96 37.87 4.93
N GLN A 325 51.35 36.69 5.42
CA GLN A 325 51.91 36.43 6.78
C GLN A 325 51.02 36.98 7.92
N VAL A 326 50.55 36.18 8.88
CA VAL A 326 51.33 35.75 10.06
C VAL A 326 50.69 34.52 10.76
N SER A 327 51.58 33.57 11.09
CA SER A 327 51.64 32.46 12.07
C SER A 327 50.46 31.96 12.94
N HIS A 328 50.43 30.62 13.02
CA HIS A 328 50.11 29.72 14.16
C HIS A 328 50.03 30.35 15.56
N PHE A 329 49.09 29.87 16.40
CA PHE A 329 49.42 29.22 17.67
C PHE A 329 48.21 28.43 18.24
N GLU A 330 48.46 27.17 18.59
CA GLU A 330 47.59 26.33 19.43
C GLU A 330 47.83 26.62 20.93
N GLN A 331 46.88 26.14 21.75
CA GLN A 331 46.94 25.78 23.18
C GLN A 331 46.41 26.76 24.26
N ALA A 332 45.30 26.29 24.84
CA ALA A 332 45.05 26.04 26.27
C ALA A 332 45.00 27.17 27.32
N GLU A 333 43.81 27.28 27.91
CA GLU A 333 43.43 27.58 29.32
C GLU A 333 44.07 28.77 30.08
N SER A 334 43.21 29.69 30.54
CA SER A 334 42.89 29.99 31.97
C SER A 334 42.54 31.47 32.25
N PHE A 335 41.41 31.65 32.95
CA PHE A 335 41.00 32.73 33.89
C PHE A 335 41.54 34.17 33.72
N ASP A 336 40.66 35.18 33.60
CA ASP A 336 40.21 35.98 34.75
C ASP A 336 39.08 37.00 34.45
N THR A 337 38.45 37.47 35.53
CA THR A 337 37.04 37.88 35.65
C THR A 337 36.86 39.39 35.92
N ARG A 338 35.78 40.01 35.41
CA ARG A 338 34.87 41.05 36.02
C ARG A 338 34.33 42.04 34.96
N THR A 339 33.05 42.43 34.87
CA THR A 339 31.94 42.57 35.86
C THR A 339 30.53 42.46 35.21
N THR A 340 29.69 41.53 35.75
CA THR A 340 28.21 41.52 36.06
C THR A 340 27.12 42.09 35.12
N PRO A 341 25.82 41.63 35.21
CA PRO A 341 25.24 40.51 36.00
C PRO A 341 24.27 39.57 35.24
N SER A 342 24.18 38.28 35.65
CA SER A 342 22.92 37.52 35.78
C SER A 342 23.21 36.16 36.47
N PRO A 343 22.36 35.61 37.34
CA PRO A 343 22.68 34.44 38.15
C PRO A 343 22.48 33.13 37.36
N GLN A 344 23.56 32.35 37.17
CA GLN A 344 23.45 30.95 36.73
C GLN A 344 23.40 30.01 37.94
N PRO A 345 22.57 28.95 37.93
CA PRO A 345 22.48 27.99 39.03
C PRO A 345 23.70 27.07 39.11
N ASP A 346 24.04 26.68 40.33
CA ASP A 346 25.17 25.83 40.71
C ASP A 346 25.06 24.41 40.06
N PRO A 347 26.08 23.89 39.35
CA PRO A 347 26.00 22.62 38.61
C PRO A 347 25.81 21.37 39.50
N ILE A 348 25.99 21.48 40.82
CA ILE A 348 25.64 20.41 41.77
C ILE A 348 24.13 20.34 41.94
N VAL A 349 23.45 21.48 41.99
CA VAL A 349 21.97 21.56 42.08
C VAL A 349 21.34 21.06 40.78
N GLU A 350 21.96 21.28 39.62
CA GLU A 350 21.48 20.67 38.36
C GLU A 350 21.62 19.15 38.35
N ARG A 351 22.72 18.61 38.89
CA ARG A 351 22.87 17.14 39.03
C ARG A 351 21.88 16.56 40.02
N ASP A 352 21.67 17.19 41.17
CA ASP A 352 20.69 16.73 42.15
C ASP A 352 19.26 16.86 41.63
N ARG A 353 18.93 17.95 40.90
CA ARG A 353 17.65 18.10 40.20
C ARG A 353 17.46 17.07 39.11
N LEU A 354 18.52 16.70 38.38
CA LEU A 354 18.45 15.66 37.36
C LEU A 354 18.27 14.27 37.99
N ILE A 355 18.94 14.00 39.11
CA ILE A 355 18.75 12.76 39.87
C ILE A 355 17.32 12.69 40.42
N ASP A 356 16.81 13.77 41.01
CA ASP A 356 15.42 13.86 41.48
C ASP A 356 14.41 13.74 40.34
N HIS A 357 14.69 14.34 39.18
CA HIS A 357 13.87 14.22 37.99
C HIS A 357 13.81 12.77 37.50
N LEU A 358 14.95 12.11 37.38
CA LEU A 358 15.04 10.71 36.96
C LEU A 358 14.45 9.75 37.99
N GLN A 359 14.60 10.03 39.29
CA GLN A 359 13.97 9.23 40.35
C GLN A 359 12.45 9.41 40.35
N ASN A 360 11.96 10.62 40.10
CA ASN A 360 10.53 10.89 39.95
C ASN A 360 9.95 10.28 38.68
N GLU A 361 10.67 10.30 37.56
CA GLU A 361 10.29 9.58 36.34
C GLU A 361 10.27 8.07 36.58
N LEU A 362 11.30 7.49 37.22
CA LEU A 362 11.31 6.07 37.56
C LEU A 362 10.18 5.67 38.53
N LYS A 363 9.76 6.58 39.41
CA LYS A 363 8.60 6.39 40.28
C LYS A 363 7.29 6.52 39.50
N ARG A 364 7.18 7.47 38.58
CA ARG A 364 6.02 7.67 37.69
C ARG A 364 5.84 6.47 36.77
N MET A 365 6.89 6.03 36.10
CA MET A 365 6.90 4.84 35.23
C MET A 365 6.54 3.57 36.01
N ARG A 366 7.04 3.40 37.24
CA ARG A 366 6.62 2.28 38.10
C ARG A 366 5.15 2.36 38.50
N SER A 367 4.63 3.55 38.77
CA SER A 367 3.21 3.78 39.05
C SER A 367 2.34 3.50 37.84
N GLU A 368 2.75 3.95 36.65
CA GLU A 368 2.07 3.71 35.37
C GLU A 368 2.03 2.23 35.04
N VAL A 369 3.16 1.51 35.20
CA VAL A 369 3.20 0.05 35.04
C VAL A 369 2.29 -0.64 36.05
N SER A 370 2.28 -0.19 37.31
CA SER A 370 1.40 -0.78 38.32
C SER A 370 -0.08 -0.50 38.06
N GLN A 371 -0.41 0.69 37.55
CA GLN A 371 -1.77 1.04 37.13
C GLN A 371 -2.20 0.20 35.93
N LEU A 372 -1.36 0.06 34.90
CA LEU A 372 -1.66 -0.77 33.73
C LEU A 372 -1.84 -2.24 34.12
N VAL A 373 -1.02 -2.77 35.03
CA VAL A 373 -1.19 -4.13 35.56
C VAL A 373 -2.50 -4.26 36.33
N GLN A 374 -2.88 -3.25 37.11
CA GLN A 374 -4.13 -3.24 37.86
C GLN A 374 -5.35 -3.14 36.93
N GLU A 375 -5.32 -2.26 35.93
CA GLU A 375 -6.34 -2.10 34.90
C GLU A 375 -6.54 -3.39 34.11
N ARG A 376 -5.44 -4.03 33.70
CA ARG A 376 -5.46 -5.35 33.06
C ARG A 376 -6.12 -6.39 33.98
N ASN A 377 -5.78 -6.40 35.27
CA ASN A 377 -6.36 -7.35 36.21
C ASN A 377 -7.86 -7.09 36.45
N THR A 378 -8.31 -5.84 36.53
CA THR A 378 -9.74 -5.49 36.61
C THR A 378 -10.50 -5.86 35.34
N MET A 379 -9.91 -5.63 34.17
CA MET A 379 -10.51 -6.02 32.89
C MET A 379 -10.67 -7.55 32.80
N LEU A 380 -9.61 -8.30 33.13
CA LEU A 380 -9.65 -9.77 33.21
C LEU A 380 -10.66 -10.27 34.24
N GLY A 381 -10.82 -9.57 35.37
CA GLY A 381 -11.85 -9.85 36.35
C GLY A 381 -13.26 -9.69 35.79
N SER A 382 -13.55 -8.55 35.12
CA SER A 382 -14.85 -8.29 34.52
C SER A 382 -15.20 -9.27 33.39
N MET A 383 -14.19 -9.67 32.59
CA MET A 383 -14.38 -10.67 31.54
C MET A 383 -14.67 -12.04 32.13
N ARG A 384 -13.97 -12.45 33.19
CA ARG A 384 -14.28 -13.70 33.91
C ARG A 384 -15.68 -13.68 34.51
N GLU A 385 -16.10 -12.57 35.11
CA GLU A 385 -17.49 -12.40 35.60
C GLU A 385 -18.54 -12.42 34.49
N HIS A 386 -18.20 -11.93 33.30
CA HIS A 386 -19.09 -12.02 32.15
C HIS A 386 -19.22 -13.45 31.64
N CYS A 387 -18.11 -14.18 31.56
CA CYS A 387 -18.11 -15.61 31.22
C CYS A 387 -18.90 -16.43 32.24
N THR A 388 -18.68 -16.24 33.55
CA THR A 388 -19.42 -16.99 34.58
C THR A 388 -20.91 -16.66 34.60
N ARG A 389 -21.29 -15.42 34.28
CA ARG A 389 -22.70 -15.02 34.13
C ARG A 389 -23.35 -15.63 32.89
N LEU A 390 -22.65 -15.73 31.77
CA LEU A 390 -23.16 -16.42 30.59
C LEU A 390 -23.27 -17.93 30.83
N GLU A 391 -22.30 -18.51 31.52
CA GLU A 391 -22.33 -19.92 31.94
C GLU A 391 -23.51 -20.19 32.90
N SER A 392 -23.79 -19.31 33.85
CA SER A 392 -24.93 -19.45 34.76
C SER A 392 -26.28 -19.27 34.05
N GLN A 393 -26.38 -18.34 33.09
CA GLN A 393 -27.56 -18.19 32.23
C GLN A 393 -27.79 -19.41 31.34
N LEU A 394 -26.72 -19.99 30.79
CA LEU A 394 -26.80 -21.23 30.03
C LEU A 394 -27.24 -22.41 30.90
N GLN A 395 -26.77 -22.47 32.15
CA GLN A 395 -27.15 -23.52 33.08
C GLN A 395 -28.60 -23.36 33.57
N ALA A 396 -29.04 -22.13 33.83
CA ALA A 396 -30.43 -21.83 34.20
C ALA A 396 -31.39 -22.20 33.05
N THR A 397 -31.09 -21.77 31.81
CA THR A 397 -31.92 -22.12 30.65
C THR A 397 -31.95 -23.63 30.35
N LYS A 398 -30.86 -24.35 30.61
CA LYS A 398 -30.85 -25.82 30.55
C LYS A 398 -31.73 -26.46 31.63
N SER A 399 -31.68 -25.94 32.86
CA SER A 399 -32.53 -26.42 33.96
C SER A 399 -34.01 -26.14 33.68
N GLU A 400 -34.35 -24.96 33.18
CA GLU A 400 -35.71 -24.60 32.77
C GLU A 400 -36.22 -25.51 31.64
N LEU A 401 -35.37 -25.84 30.67
CA LEU A 401 -35.70 -26.78 29.59
C LEU A 401 -35.89 -28.22 30.10
N GLU A 402 -35.10 -28.65 31.08
CA GLU A 402 -35.28 -29.96 31.74
C GLU A 402 -36.56 -30.02 32.58
N GLU A 403 -36.87 -28.96 33.34
CA GLU A 403 -38.13 -28.85 34.07
C GLU A 403 -39.34 -28.87 33.11
N GLU A 404 -39.26 -28.19 31.98
CA GLU A 404 -40.36 -28.16 31.02
C GLU A 404 -40.53 -29.50 30.30
N LYS A 405 -39.43 -30.22 30.03
CA LYS A 405 -39.48 -31.61 29.58
C LYS A 405 -40.10 -32.54 30.63
N GLN A 406 -39.73 -32.41 31.90
CA GLN A 406 -40.33 -33.19 32.98
C GLN A 406 -41.82 -32.87 33.16
N LYS A 407 -42.25 -31.61 33.07
CA LYS A 407 -43.68 -31.25 33.09
C LYS A 407 -44.42 -31.85 31.92
N ALA A 408 -43.86 -31.83 30.71
CA ALA A 408 -44.46 -32.46 29.54
C ALA A 408 -44.57 -33.98 29.69
N GLU A 409 -43.57 -34.62 30.31
CA GLU A 409 -43.56 -36.06 30.58
C GLU A 409 -44.56 -36.45 31.68
N VAL A 410 -44.70 -35.64 32.74
CA VAL A 410 -45.73 -35.81 33.78
C VAL A 410 -47.13 -35.61 33.21
N LEU A 411 -47.37 -34.58 32.40
CA LEU A 411 -48.64 -34.36 31.69
C LEU A 411 -48.98 -35.54 30.76
N SER A 412 -47.98 -36.11 30.08
CA SER A 412 -48.14 -37.32 29.27
C SER A 412 -48.47 -38.55 30.12
N ALA A 413 -47.91 -38.66 31.33
CA ALA A 413 -48.15 -39.76 32.26
C ALA A 413 -49.52 -39.66 33.00
N GLU A 414 -50.05 -38.45 33.22
CA GLU A 414 -51.37 -38.22 33.85
C GLU A 414 -52.56 -38.38 32.86
N THR A 415 -52.29 -38.30 31.55
CA THR A 415 -53.28 -38.48 30.48
C THR A 415 -54.06 -39.83 30.56
N PRO A 416 -53.43 -40.99 30.85
CA PRO A 416 -54.17 -42.25 31.06
C PRO A 416 -55.02 -42.28 32.34
N GLU A 417 -54.59 -41.65 33.44
CA GLU A 417 -55.39 -41.60 34.68
C GLU A 417 -56.64 -40.73 34.53
N ILE A 418 -56.54 -39.62 33.81
CA ILE A 418 -57.69 -38.74 33.53
C ILE A 418 -58.69 -39.46 32.61
N LYS A 419 -58.22 -40.20 31.61
CA LYS A 419 -59.07 -41.07 30.77
C LYS A 419 -59.77 -42.16 31.58
N GLN A 420 -59.09 -42.76 32.55
CA GLN A 420 -59.68 -43.77 33.43
C GLN A 420 -60.74 -43.18 34.38
N LYS A 421 -60.51 -41.99 34.93
CA LYS A 421 -61.50 -41.27 35.75
C LYS A 421 -62.73 -40.88 34.94
N LEU A 422 -62.55 -40.47 33.68
CA LEU A 422 -63.66 -40.15 32.76
C LEU A 422 -64.55 -41.37 32.50
N LEU A 423 -63.96 -42.53 32.20
CA LEU A 423 -64.67 -43.80 32.02
C LEU A 423 -65.43 -44.22 33.29
N GLN A 424 -64.82 -44.07 34.47
CA GLN A 424 -65.49 -44.36 35.74
C GLN A 424 -66.68 -43.43 36.03
N THR A 425 -66.61 -42.14 35.65
CA THR A 425 -67.76 -41.23 35.76
C THR A 425 -68.86 -41.56 34.75
N GLU A 426 -68.50 -42.03 33.56
CA GLU A 426 -69.44 -42.44 32.52
C GLU A 426 -70.21 -43.71 32.93
N ASP A 427 -69.53 -44.69 33.54
CA ASP A 427 -70.18 -45.89 34.07
C ASP A 427 -71.07 -45.59 35.28
N LYS A 428 -70.67 -44.64 36.15
CA LYS A 428 -71.53 -44.16 37.24
C LYS A 428 -72.80 -43.47 36.72
N ALA A 429 -72.70 -42.70 35.64
CA ALA A 429 -73.85 -42.08 35.00
C ALA A 429 -74.81 -43.12 34.41
N LYS A 430 -74.28 -44.18 33.75
CA LYS A 430 -75.10 -45.30 33.25
C LYS A 430 -75.85 -46.03 34.36
N VAL A 431 -75.21 -46.30 35.49
CA VAL A 431 -75.86 -46.94 36.65
C VAL A 431 -76.97 -46.07 37.23
N ILE A 432 -76.80 -44.74 37.24
CA ILE A 432 -77.85 -43.81 37.68
C ILE A 432 -79.02 -43.82 36.70
N ASP A 433 -78.76 -43.87 35.39
CA ASP A 433 -79.79 -43.93 34.36
C ASP A 433 -80.59 -45.24 34.43
N GLU A 434 -79.92 -46.38 34.67
CA GLU A 434 -80.59 -47.66 34.93
C GLU A 434 -81.46 -47.64 36.18
N LYS A 435 -81.01 -46.99 37.27
CA LYS A 435 -81.82 -46.79 38.48
C LYS A 435 -83.04 -45.91 38.19
N PHE A 436 -82.89 -44.87 37.39
CA PHE A 436 -83.99 -43.99 37.00
C PHE A 436 -85.03 -44.73 36.15
N GLN A 437 -84.60 -45.59 35.22
CA GLN A 437 -85.51 -46.44 34.43
C GLN A 437 -86.26 -47.46 35.29
N LYS A 438 -85.60 -48.08 36.28
CA LYS A 438 -86.27 -48.97 37.23
C LYS A 438 -87.31 -48.24 38.08
N LEU A 439 -87.00 -47.03 38.54
CA LEU A 439 -87.92 -46.21 39.33
C LEU A 439 -89.13 -45.76 38.49
N LYS A 440 -88.91 -45.38 37.23
CA LYS A 440 -89.97 -45.10 36.26
C LYS A 440 -90.86 -46.33 36.07
N GLY A 441 -90.27 -47.51 35.89
CA GLY A 441 -90.99 -48.79 35.80
C GLY A 441 -91.89 -49.06 37.00
N ALA A 442 -91.35 -48.92 38.22
CA ALA A 442 -92.11 -49.10 39.46
C ALA A 442 -93.28 -48.12 39.59
N TYR A 443 -93.10 -46.86 39.18
CA TYR A 443 -94.19 -45.87 39.17
C TYR A 443 -95.32 -46.25 38.20
N THR A 444 -94.98 -46.75 37.00
CA THR A 444 -96.00 -47.26 36.05
C THR A 444 -96.77 -48.45 36.59
N GLN A 445 -96.08 -49.41 37.23
CA GLN A 445 -96.73 -50.56 37.86
C GLN A 445 -97.69 -50.15 38.97
N LEU A 446 -97.27 -49.23 39.84
CA LEU A 446 -98.13 -48.73 40.93
C LEU A 446 -99.38 -48.02 40.40
N ARG A 447 -99.25 -47.29 39.29
CA ARG A 447 -100.37 -46.63 38.61
C ARG A 447 -101.35 -47.65 38.02
N GLU A 448 -100.84 -48.72 37.43
CA GLU A 448 -101.68 -49.80 36.89
C GLU A 448 -102.39 -50.59 37.99
N GLU A 449 -101.72 -50.90 39.09
CA GLU A 449 -102.35 -51.52 40.27
C GLU A 449 -103.48 -50.65 40.83
N HIS A 450 -103.27 -49.33 40.93
CA HIS A 450 -104.29 -48.40 41.39
C HIS A 450 -105.52 -48.37 40.46
N ILE A 451 -105.32 -48.39 39.14
CA ILE A 451 -106.42 -48.48 38.16
C ILE A 451 -107.18 -49.81 38.30
N THR A 452 -106.47 -50.90 38.58
CA THR A 452 -107.05 -52.23 38.72
C THR A 452 -107.92 -52.35 39.97
N LEU A 453 -107.47 -51.78 41.09
CA LEU A 453 -108.23 -51.72 42.35
C LEU A 453 -109.52 -50.88 42.21
N ILE A 454 -109.48 -49.78 41.45
CA ILE A 454 -110.69 -48.98 41.17
C ILE A 454 -111.73 -49.79 40.39
N ARG A 455 -111.30 -50.61 39.42
CA ARG A 455 -112.22 -51.49 38.66
C ARG A 455 -112.80 -52.59 39.54
N GLN A 456 -112.01 -53.18 40.43
CA GLN A 456 -112.50 -54.20 41.38
C GLN A 456 -113.54 -53.63 42.36
N LYS A 457 -113.34 -52.39 42.83
CA LYS A 457 -114.33 -51.70 43.68
C LYS A 457 -115.71 -51.58 43.01
N ALA A 458 -115.74 -51.24 41.72
CA ALA A 458 -116.99 -51.12 40.97
C ALA A 458 -117.74 -52.46 40.82
N GLU A 459 -117.01 -53.58 40.70
CA GLU A 459 -117.59 -54.93 40.65
C GLU A 459 -118.20 -55.35 41.99
N VAL A 460 -117.54 -55.04 43.12
CA VAL A 460 -118.03 -55.34 44.47
C VAL A 460 -119.30 -54.55 44.80
N ASP A 461 -119.35 -53.26 44.44
CA ASP A 461 -120.54 -52.42 44.64
C ASP A 461 -121.76 -52.94 43.86
N LYS A 462 -121.53 -53.49 42.66
CA LYS A 462 -122.58 -54.12 41.83
C LYS A 462 -123.14 -55.39 42.49
N LEU A 463 -122.28 -56.25 43.04
CA LEU A 463 -122.70 -57.46 43.76
C LEU A 463 -123.47 -57.14 45.06
N ALA A 464 -123.08 -56.11 45.80
CA ALA A 464 -123.80 -55.68 46.99
C ALA A 464 -125.22 -55.15 46.67
N SER A 465 -125.39 -54.48 45.53
CA SER A 465 -126.70 -53.98 45.10
C SER A 465 -127.67 -55.10 44.68
N SER A 466 -127.19 -56.17 44.04
CA SER A 466 -128.04 -57.30 43.64
C SER A 466 -128.52 -58.15 44.82
N LEU A 467 -127.66 -58.35 45.83
CA LEU A 467 -128.01 -59.07 47.06
C LEU A 467 -129.09 -58.33 47.88
N ARG A 468 -129.05 -57.00 47.95
CA ARG A 468 -130.10 -56.21 48.63
C ARG A 468 -131.45 -56.31 47.93
N ALA A 469 -131.49 -56.39 46.60
CA ALA A 469 -132.73 -56.54 45.84
C ALA A 469 -133.38 -57.93 46.05
N ALA A 470 -132.58 -58.99 46.13
CA ALA A 470 -133.06 -60.35 46.40
C ALA A 470 -133.67 -60.49 47.82
N ALA A 471 -133.05 -59.86 48.83
CA ALA A 471 -133.55 -59.86 50.21
C ALA A 471 -134.92 -59.18 50.34
N ALA A 472 -135.16 -58.07 49.63
CA ALA A 472 -136.44 -57.35 49.67
C ALA A 472 -137.60 -58.15 49.04
N GLN A 473 -137.33 -58.94 47.99
CA GLN A 473 -138.34 -59.83 47.41
C GLN A 473 -138.73 -60.98 48.34
N HIS A 474 -137.76 -61.53 49.08
CA HIS A 474 -138.01 -62.65 50.00
C HIS A 474 -138.93 -62.24 51.17
N GLU A 475 -138.72 -61.05 51.75
CA GLU A 475 -139.53 -60.54 52.86
C GLU A 475 -141.01 -60.34 52.48
N SER A 476 -141.26 -59.85 51.26
CA SER A 476 -142.63 -59.63 50.75
C SER A 476 -143.42 -60.94 50.60
N SER A 477 -142.79 -62.02 50.14
CA SER A 477 -143.45 -63.32 49.95
C SER A 477 -143.81 -63.99 51.29
N LYS A 478 -142.93 -63.85 52.30
CA LYS A 478 -143.19 -64.34 53.67
C LYS A 478 -144.41 -63.67 54.30
N MET A 479 -144.55 -62.35 54.14
CA MET A 479 -145.66 -61.59 54.72
C MET A 479 -147.02 -62.06 54.17
N MET A 480 -147.11 -62.37 52.87
CA MET A 480 -148.33 -62.93 52.27
C MET A 480 -148.68 -64.31 52.84
N LEU A 481 -147.69 -65.21 52.94
CA LEU A 481 -147.91 -66.57 53.47
C LEU A 481 -148.36 -66.55 54.94
N GLN A 482 -147.79 -65.66 55.76
CA GLN A 482 -148.18 -65.49 57.15
C GLN A 482 -149.62 -64.99 57.30
N GLN A 483 -150.06 -64.09 56.41
CA GLN A 483 -151.43 -63.57 56.43
C GLN A 483 -152.45 -64.64 56.03
N GLN A 484 -152.16 -65.42 54.99
CA GLN A 484 -153.03 -66.52 54.57
C GLN A 484 -153.19 -67.60 55.66
N LEU A 485 -152.13 -67.91 56.40
CA LEU A 485 -152.19 -68.85 57.52
C LEU A 485 -153.12 -68.35 58.65
N ASN A 486 -153.07 -67.06 58.98
CA ASN A 486 -153.89 -66.46 60.04
C ASN A 486 -155.38 -66.43 59.67
N ASP A 487 -155.71 -66.11 58.43
CA ASP A 487 -157.09 -66.07 57.97
C ASP A 487 -157.73 -67.48 58.03
N ARG A 488 -157.01 -68.51 57.57
CA ARG A 488 -157.47 -69.90 57.63
C ARG A 488 -157.58 -70.44 59.06
N MET A 489 -156.69 -70.03 59.96
CA MET A 489 -156.82 -70.38 61.39
C MET A 489 -158.10 -69.81 62.01
N LYS A 490 -158.48 -68.59 61.64
CA LYS A 490 -159.72 -67.95 62.08
C LYS A 490 -160.97 -68.67 61.55
N ASP A 491 -160.94 -69.09 60.29
CA ASP A 491 -162.04 -69.84 59.67
C ASP A 491 -162.31 -71.18 60.40
N VAL A 492 -161.25 -71.90 60.78
CA VAL A 492 -161.36 -73.17 61.53
C VAL A 492 -161.96 -72.94 62.92
N GLU A 493 -161.54 -71.89 63.63
CA GLU A 493 -162.04 -71.57 64.97
C GLU A 493 -163.53 -71.19 64.95
N LEU A 494 -163.98 -70.51 63.88
CA LEU A 494 -165.40 -70.18 63.66
C LEU A 494 -166.23 -71.42 63.34
N LEU A 495 -165.72 -72.33 62.50
CA LEU A 495 -166.41 -73.55 62.08
C LEU A 495 -166.57 -74.57 63.23
N GLN A 496 -165.66 -74.58 64.21
CA GLN A 496 -165.69 -75.54 65.32
C GLN A 496 -166.80 -75.26 66.35
N GLN A 497 -167.39 -74.05 66.35
CA GLN A 497 -168.50 -73.67 67.23
C GLN A 497 -169.89 -73.94 66.63
N SER A 498 -169.99 -74.20 65.32
CA SER A 498 -171.24 -74.57 64.64
C SER A 498 -171.22 -76.04 64.23
N ALA A 499 -172.07 -76.88 64.83
CA ALA A 499 -172.12 -78.31 64.53
C ALA A 499 -172.64 -78.60 63.10
N SER A 500 -171.74 -78.69 62.12
CA SER A 500 -172.01 -79.24 60.79
C SER A 500 -170.75 -79.79 60.11
N SER A 501 -170.81 -81.08 59.73
CA SER A 501 -169.92 -81.86 58.84
C SER A 501 -168.43 -82.04 59.22
N SER A 502 -168.03 -83.30 59.45
CA SER A 502 -166.68 -83.73 59.88
C SER A 502 -165.63 -83.76 58.74
N GLU A 503 -166.03 -83.73 57.47
CA GLU A 503 -165.09 -83.83 56.34
C GLU A 503 -164.40 -82.50 55.99
N GLU A 504 -165.08 -81.36 56.18
CA GLU A 504 -164.52 -80.04 55.86
C GLU A 504 -163.40 -79.62 56.84
N ILE A 505 -163.53 -80.00 58.11
CA ILE A 505 -162.53 -79.70 59.15
C ILE A 505 -161.21 -80.44 58.88
N GLU A 506 -161.26 -81.64 58.30
CA GLU A 506 -160.06 -82.46 58.03
C GLU A 506 -159.31 -81.96 56.79
N ALA A 507 -160.03 -81.49 55.76
CA ALA A 507 -159.43 -80.80 54.61
C ALA A 507 -158.68 -79.52 55.02
N TYR A 508 -159.30 -78.68 55.86
CA TYR A 508 -158.65 -77.46 56.36
C TYR A 508 -157.46 -77.74 57.29
N LYS A 509 -157.49 -78.84 58.07
CA LYS A 509 -156.33 -79.24 58.88
C LYS A 509 -155.12 -79.65 58.03
N ASN A 510 -155.35 -80.38 56.93
CA ASN A 510 -154.27 -80.74 56.01
C ASN A 510 -153.69 -79.52 55.30
N GLU A 511 -154.53 -78.56 54.90
CA GLU A 511 -154.08 -77.32 54.27
C GLU A 511 -153.28 -76.42 55.24
N ILE A 512 -153.71 -76.33 56.51
CA ILE A 512 -152.95 -75.67 57.58
C ILE A 512 -151.61 -76.39 57.85
N SER A 513 -151.58 -77.73 57.79
CA SER A 513 -150.35 -78.49 57.97
C SER A 513 -149.34 -78.22 56.85
N ASN A 514 -149.79 -78.15 55.60
CA ASN A 514 -148.93 -77.83 54.46
C ASN A 514 -148.41 -76.38 54.53
N LEU A 515 -149.29 -75.40 54.81
CA LEU A 515 -148.87 -74.01 54.99
C LEU A 515 -147.89 -73.83 56.16
N ARG A 516 -148.02 -74.61 57.23
CA ARG A 516 -147.05 -74.62 58.34
C ARG A 516 -145.69 -75.18 57.91
N SER A 517 -145.67 -76.24 57.10
CA SER A 517 -144.42 -76.80 56.56
C SER A 517 -143.71 -75.81 55.63
N ASP A 518 -144.44 -75.11 54.78
CA ASP A 518 -143.87 -74.12 53.85
C ASP A 518 -143.36 -72.87 54.57
N LEU A 519 -144.05 -72.43 55.63
CA LEU A 519 -143.60 -71.33 56.48
C LEU A 519 -142.32 -71.70 57.25
N GLU A 520 -142.18 -72.95 57.71
CA GLU A 520 -140.99 -73.43 58.41
C GLU A 520 -139.77 -73.52 57.47
N ASN A 521 -139.98 -74.01 56.23
CA ASN A 521 -138.94 -74.00 55.20
C ASN A 521 -138.50 -72.56 54.83
N SER A 522 -139.43 -71.59 54.81
CA SER A 522 -139.10 -70.18 54.60
C SER A 522 -138.29 -69.59 55.78
N ARG A 523 -138.62 -70.00 57.02
CA ARG A 523 -137.88 -69.63 58.24
C ARG A 523 -136.45 -70.15 58.26
N GLN A 524 -136.22 -71.37 57.77
CA GLN A 524 -134.87 -71.94 57.70
C GLN A 524 -133.95 -71.13 56.77
N LYS A 525 -134.48 -70.69 55.61
CA LYS A 525 -133.74 -69.82 54.66
C LYS A 525 -133.49 -68.41 55.20
N GLU A 526 -134.36 -67.91 56.06
CA GLU A 526 -134.19 -66.60 56.72
C GLU A 526 -133.00 -66.62 57.68
N VAL A 527 -132.82 -67.69 58.46
CA VAL A 527 -131.67 -67.84 59.37
C VAL A 527 -130.33 -67.86 58.60
N GLU A 528 -130.28 -68.47 57.42
CA GLU A 528 -129.09 -68.45 56.56
C GLU A 528 -128.80 -67.06 55.98
N LEU A 529 -129.84 -66.31 55.60
CA LEU A 529 -129.71 -64.96 55.04
C LEU A 529 -129.33 -63.92 56.11
N GLU A 530 -129.82 -64.09 57.34
CA GLU A 530 -129.48 -63.24 58.49
C GLU A 530 -128.05 -63.50 58.99
N SER A 531 -127.57 -64.75 58.93
CA SER A 531 -126.16 -65.11 59.17
C SER A 531 -125.22 -64.43 58.15
N LEU A 532 -125.61 -64.42 56.86
CA LEU A 532 -124.82 -63.77 55.81
C LEU A 532 -124.82 -62.23 55.93
N LYS A 533 -125.94 -61.63 56.34
CA LYS A 533 -126.02 -60.19 56.66
C LYS A 533 -125.14 -59.82 57.84
N ALA A 534 -125.15 -60.60 58.92
CA ALA A 534 -124.31 -60.35 60.09
C ALA A 534 -122.81 -60.42 59.74
N SER A 535 -122.43 -61.33 58.82
CA SER A 535 -121.06 -61.39 58.26
C SER A 535 -120.71 -60.20 57.36
N MET A 536 -121.66 -59.61 56.64
CA MET A 536 -121.43 -58.40 55.86
C MET A 536 -121.34 -57.16 56.73
N GLU A 537 -122.11 -57.10 57.82
CA GLU A 537 -122.14 -55.96 58.74
C GLU A 537 -120.84 -55.86 59.56
N THR A 538 -120.24 -56.99 59.96
CA THR A 538 -118.91 -57.02 60.58
C THR A 538 -117.82 -56.53 59.62
N LEU A 539 -117.86 -56.95 58.35
CA LEU A 539 -116.95 -56.45 57.31
C LEU A 539 -117.18 -54.96 56.97
N GLU A 540 -118.42 -54.47 57.01
CA GLU A 540 -118.73 -53.03 56.82
C GLU A 540 -118.20 -52.16 57.98
N ILE A 541 -118.18 -52.68 59.22
CA ILE A 541 -117.63 -51.96 60.38
C ILE A 541 -116.10 -51.89 60.30
N GLU A 542 -115.42 -53.00 59.98
CA GLU A 542 -113.96 -53.01 59.76
C GLU A 542 -113.55 -52.11 58.58
N HIS A 543 -114.35 -52.07 57.52
CA HIS A 543 -114.12 -51.19 56.38
C HIS A 543 -114.38 -49.70 56.72
N LYS A 544 -115.34 -49.40 57.61
CA LYS A 544 -115.60 -48.02 58.09
C LYS A 544 -114.47 -47.49 58.96
N THR A 545 -113.93 -48.29 59.88
CA THR A 545 -112.80 -47.89 60.73
C THR A 545 -111.52 -47.69 59.92
N ALA A 546 -111.24 -48.57 58.95
CA ALA A 546 -110.15 -48.39 57.99
C ALA A 546 -110.36 -47.14 57.11
N MET A 547 -111.60 -46.85 56.67
CA MET A 547 -111.92 -45.63 55.92
C MET A 547 -111.80 -44.34 56.75
N THR A 548 -112.02 -44.37 58.07
CA THR A 548 -111.80 -43.21 58.94
C THR A 548 -110.32 -42.92 59.14
N GLU A 549 -109.48 -43.94 59.35
CA GLU A 549 -108.01 -43.77 59.41
C GLU A 549 -107.45 -43.30 58.06
N GLN A 550 -107.99 -43.80 56.95
CA GLN A 550 -107.62 -43.35 55.61
C GLN A 550 -108.10 -41.91 55.34
N LYS A 551 -109.24 -41.48 55.90
CA LYS A 551 -109.74 -40.09 55.79
C LYS A 551 -108.86 -39.08 56.52
N GLU A 552 -108.37 -39.39 57.72
CA GLU A 552 -107.45 -38.50 58.43
C GLU A 552 -106.10 -38.38 57.73
N LYS A 553 -105.56 -39.48 57.20
CA LYS A 553 -104.37 -39.46 56.33
C LYS A 553 -104.63 -38.67 55.04
N VAL A 554 -105.81 -38.81 54.44
CA VAL A 554 -106.21 -38.02 53.27
C VAL A 554 -106.29 -36.54 53.60
N ILE A 555 -106.82 -36.10 54.75
CA ILE A 555 -106.87 -34.67 55.12
C ILE A 555 -105.46 -34.08 55.28
N LEU A 556 -104.54 -34.81 55.93
CA LEU A 556 -103.15 -34.39 56.08
C LEU A 556 -102.46 -34.28 54.70
N VAL A 557 -102.63 -35.31 53.86
CA VAL A 557 -102.15 -35.34 52.48
C VAL A 557 -102.85 -34.29 51.61
N THR A 558 -104.09 -33.88 51.90
CA THR A 558 -104.81 -32.84 51.14
C THR A 558 -104.26 -31.45 51.44
N ASN A 559 -103.85 -31.20 52.69
CA ASN A 559 -103.19 -29.94 53.06
C ASN A 559 -101.77 -29.86 52.48
N GLU A 560 -101.02 -30.98 52.52
CA GLU A 560 -99.73 -31.10 51.82
C GLU A 560 -99.91 -31.00 50.29
N LEU A 561 -100.97 -31.58 49.72
CA LEU A 561 -101.30 -31.43 48.29
C LEU A 561 -101.64 -30.00 47.93
N LYS A 562 -102.26 -29.23 48.83
CA LYS A 562 -102.63 -27.83 48.58
C LYS A 562 -101.38 -26.94 48.54
N GLU A 563 -100.44 -27.15 49.46
CA GLU A 563 -99.14 -26.48 49.47
C GLU A 563 -98.25 -26.93 48.29
N VAL A 564 -98.32 -28.21 47.90
CA VAL A 564 -97.69 -28.72 46.69
C VAL A 564 -98.38 -28.20 45.43
N ASN A 565 -99.70 -28.00 45.41
CA ASN A 565 -100.45 -27.48 44.26
C ASN A 565 -100.20 -25.98 44.04
N GLU A 566 -100.11 -25.19 45.10
CA GLU A 566 -99.72 -23.77 45.01
C GLU A 566 -98.24 -23.64 44.57
N ASN A 567 -97.36 -24.54 45.03
CA ASN A 567 -95.99 -24.63 44.51
C ASN A 567 -95.93 -25.17 43.07
N LEU A 568 -96.80 -26.11 42.70
CA LEU A 568 -96.88 -26.69 41.36
C LEU A 568 -97.41 -25.67 40.36
N GLU A 569 -98.37 -24.82 40.73
CA GLU A 569 -98.84 -23.70 39.89
C GLU A 569 -97.75 -22.64 39.70
N ARG A 570 -96.97 -22.33 40.75
CA ARG A 570 -95.80 -21.43 40.64
C ARG A 570 -94.72 -22.04 39.74
N VAL A 571 -94.41 -23.32 39.91
CA VAL A 571 -93.46 -24.07 39.07
C VAL A 571 -94.00 -24.29 37.66
N GLN A 572 -95.32 -24.41 37.45
CA GLN A 572 -95.94 -24.49 36.12
C GLN A 572 -95.85 -23.16 35.40
N LYS A 573 -96.03 -22.04 36.10
CA LYS A 573 -95.86 -20.72 35.51
C LYS A 573 -94.40 -20.44 35.15
N GLU A 574 -93.46 -20.80 36.03
CA GLU A 574 -92.02 -20.77 35.75
C GLU A 574 -91.62 -21.76 34.65
N LYS A 575 -92.26 -22.93 34.59
CA LYS A 575 -92.05 -23.93 33.52
C LYS A 575 -92.60 -23.44 32.19
N GLU A 576 -93.76 -22.79 32.14
CA GLU A 576 -94.34 -22.22 30.92
C GLU A 576 -93.52 -21.02 30.41
N GLU A 577 -93.03 -20.17 31.31
CA GLU A 577 -92.07 -19.10 30.96
C GLU A 577 -90.73 -19.69 30.46
N LYS A 578 -90.23 -20.76 31.11
CA LYS A 578 -89.02 -21.46 30.67
C LYS A 578 -89.23 -22.34 29.42
N GLU A 579 -90.42 -22.87 29.16
CA GLU A 579 -90.77 -23.59 27.93
C GLU A 579 -90.95 -22.63 26.76
N ALA A 580 -91.46 -21.41 27.01
CA ALA A 580 -91.49 -20.34 26.02
C ALA A 580 -90.08 -19.83 25.69
N GLU A 581 -89.22 -19.63 26.70
CA GLU A 581 -87.79 -19.29 26.50
C GLU A 581 -87.02 -20.44 25.83
N LEU A 582 -87.29 -21.70 26.20
CA LEU A 582 -86.68 -22.88 25.60
C LEU A 582 -87.16 -23.13 24.16
N ASN A 583 -88.43 -22.85 23.84
CA ASN A 583 -88.93 -22.96 22.47
C ASN A 583 -88.42 -21.83 21.58
N LYS A 584 -88.31 -20.60 22.11
CA LYS A 584 -87.64 -19.49 21.41
C LYS A 584 -86.15 -19.78 21.19
N ALA A 585 -85.46 -20.31 22.21
CA ALA A 585 -84.07 -20.76 22.09
C ALA A 585 -83.92 -22.00 21.19
N LYS A 586 -84.92 -22.89 21.09
CA LYS A 586 -84.93 -24.04 20.16
C LYS A 586 -85.19 -23.62 18.71
N GLU A 587 -86.01 -22.60 18.48
CA GLU A 587 -86.22 -22.02 17.14
C GLU A 587 -85.00 -21.22 16.69
N GLU A 588 -84.39 -20.43 17.57
CA GLU A 588 -83.10 -19.76 17.33
C GLU A 588 -81.95 -20.79 17.15
N LEU A 589 -81.92 -21.88 17.91
CA LEU A 589 -80.95 -22.98 17.76
C LEU A 589 -81.22 -23.85 16.52
N ASN A 590 -82.46 -24.02 16.06
CA ASN A 590 -82.77 -24.75 14.84
C ASN A 590 -82.49 -23.91 13.58
N ALA A 591 -82.71 -22.59 13.62
CA ALA A 591 -82.27 -21.68 12.57
C ALA A 591 -80.73 -21.68 12.47
N VAL A 592 -80.03 -21.59 13.61
CA VAL A 592 -78.57 -21.69 13.66
C VAL A 592 -78.07 -23.10 13.31
N LYS A 593 -78.76 -24.20 13.64
CA LYS A 593 -78.35 -25.58 13.28
C LYS A 593 -78.52 -25.90 11.79
N VAL A 594 -79.47 -25.29 11.09
CA VAL A 594 -79.65 -25.53 9.65
C VAL A 594 -78.64 -24.71 8.83
N GLU A 595 -78.36 -23.45 9.21
CA GLU A 595 -77.24 -22.68 8.63
C GLU A 595 -75.87 -23.25 9.03
N SER A 596 -75.64 -23.54 10.31
CA SER A 596 -74.40 -24.15 10.81
C SER A 596 -74.19 -25.58 10.30
N GLY A 597 -75.23 -26.37 10.04
CA GLY A 597 -75.09 -27.73 9.54
C GLY A 597 -74.67 -27.78 8.06
N ALA A 598 -75.16 -26.85 7.24
CA ALA A 598 -74.73 -26.69 5.86
C ALA A 598 -73.32 -26.09 5.77
N ASP A 599 -73.01 -25.10 6.61
CA ASP A 599 -71.67 -24.50 6.66
C ASP A 599 -70.62 -25.40 7.31
N VAL A 600 -70.93 -26.18 8.34
CA VAL A 600 -69.98 -27.14 8.95
C VAL A 600 -69.69 -28.30 8.00
N LYS A 601 -70.67 -28.77 7.21
CA LYS A 601 -70.44 -29.82 6.21
C LYS A 601 -69.58 -29.32 5.06
N ARG A 602 -69.84 -28.11 4.56
CA ARG A 602 -68.99 -27.45 3.54
C ARG A 602 -67.60 -27.15 4.07
N ILE A 603 -67.47 -26.65 5.30
CA ILE A 603 -66.17 -26.37 5.94
C ILE A 603 -65.42 -27.67 6.25
N LEU A 604 -66.08 -28.78 6.58
CA LEU A 604 -65.43 -30.08 6.78
C LEU A 604 -64.96 -30.68 5.45
N GLU A 605 -65.76 -30.61 4.39
CA GLU A 605 -65.38 -31.06 3.05
C GLU A 605 -64.25 -30.18 2.47
N GLU A 606 -64.29 -28.85 2.67
CA GLU A 606 -63.20 -27.92 2.33
C GLU A 606 -61.97 -28.12 3.23
N LYS A 607 -62.12 -28.47 4.52
CA LYS A 607 -60.99 -28.79 5.41
C LYS A 607 -60.34 -30.11 5.05
N GLU A 608 -61.11 -31.14 4.71
CA GLU A 608 -60.57 -32.43 4.26
C GLU A 608 -59.86 -32.27 2.92
N ALA A 609 -60.45 -31.54 1.96
CA ALA A 609 -59.80 -31.22 0.69
C ALA A 609 -58.52 -30.39 0.90
N ALA A 610 -58.56 -29.36 1.75
CA ALA A 610 -57.37 -28.56 2.08
C ALA A 610 -56.34 -29.35 2.89
N LEU A 611 -56.73 -30.29 3.76
CA LEU A 611 -55.80 -31.18 4.46
C LEU A 611 -55.14 -32.18 3.50
N GLN A 612 -55.87 -32.67 2.50
CA GLN A 612 -55.33 -33.50 1.43
C GLN A 612 -54.37 -32.71 0.54
N GLU A 613 -54.74 -31.51 0.11
CA GLU A 613 -53.88 -30.64 -0.69
C GLU A 613 -52.62 -30.20 0.08
N VAL A 614 -52.74 -29.91 1.38
CA VAL A 614 -51.59 -29.64 2.26
C VAL A 614 -50.73 -30.89 2.47
N ALA A 615 -51.33 -32.09 2.52
CA ALA A 615 -50.57 -33.34 2.62
C ALA A 615 -49.83 -33.64 1.31
N GLU A 616 -50.46 -33.43 0.15
CA GLU A 616 -49.84 -33.59 -1.17
C GLU A 616 -48.75 -32.54 -1.40
N LEU A 617 -48.98 -31.27 -1.06
CA LEU A 617 -47.97 -30.22 -1.13
C LEU A 617 -46.82 -30.46 -0.15
N LYS A 618 -47.10 -30.98 1.07
CA LYS A 618 -46.03 -31.41 1.99
C LYS A 618 -45.23 -32.56 1.42
N GLN A 619 -45.87 -33.52 0.76
CA GLN A 619 -45.18 -34.65 0.15
C GLN A 619 -44.33 -34.19 -1.05
N GLN A 620 -44.87 -33.32 -1.91
CA GLN A 620 -44.13 -32.70 -3.01
C GLN A 620 -42.94 -31.88 -2.50
N TYR A 621 -43.14 -31.05 -1.48
CA TYR A 621 -42.06 -30.28 -0.86
C TYR A 621 -40.99 -31.18 -0.23
N GLN A 622 -41.39 -32.30 0.39
CA GLN A 622 -40.43 -33.25 0.96
C GLN A 622 -39.61 -33.95 -0.12
N GLN A 623 -40.26 -34.30 -1.23
CA GLN A 623 -39.63 -34.94 -2.38
C GLN A 623 -38.69 -33.98 -3.11
N GLU A 624 -39.11 -32.74 -3.34
CA GLU A 624 -38.28 -31.68 -3.94
C GLU A 624 -37.10 -31.29 -3.04
N LYS A 625 -37.30 -31.31 -1.71
CA LYS A 625 -36.22 -31.14 -0.74
C LYS A 625 -35.21 -32.30 -0.77
N GLU A 626 -35.67 -33.55 -0.91
CA GLU A 626 -34.78 -34.71 -1.08
C GLU A 626 -34.00 -34.64 -2.40
N ASP A 627 -34.66 -34.24 -3.50
CA ASP A 627 -34.02 -34.04 -4.80
C ASP A 627 -32.97 -32.92 -4.76
N LEU A 628 -33.27 -31.79 -4.09
CA LEU A 628 -32.33 -30.69 -3.88
C LEU A 628 -31.17 -31.07 -2.96
N LEU A 629 -31.41 -31.92 -1.96
CA LEU A 629 -30.35 -32.48 -1.11
C LEU A 629 -29.44 -33.40 -1.91
N GLN A 630 -29.99 -34.30 -2.72
CA GLN A 630 -29.21 -35.15 -3.61
C GLN A 630 -28.41 -34.32 -4.62
N HIS A 631 -29.01 -33.30 -5.23
CA HIS A 631 -28.31 -32.42 -6.16
C HIS A 631 -27.17 -31.64 -5.49
N ASN A 632 -27.40 -31.13 -4.27
CA ASN A 632 -26.32 -30.50 -3.49
C ASN A 632 -25.19 -31.48 -3.17
N THR A 633 -25.49 -32.74 -2.81
CA THR A 633 -24.42 -33.72 -2.54
C THR A 633 -23.58 -34.04 -3.78
N VAL A 634 -24.20 -34.07 -4.97
CA VAL A 634 -23.47 -34.24 -6.23
C VAL A 634 -22.61 -33.01 -6.55
N LEU A 635 -23.16 -31.80 -6.39
CA LEU A 635 -22.41 -30.56 -6.57
C LEU A 635 -21.25 -30.43 -5.57
N GLU A 636 -21.45 -30.83 -4.31
CA GLU A 636 -20.38 -30.87 -3.30
C GLU A 636 -19.27 -31.84 -3.69
N ALA A 637 -19.61 -33.01 -4.25
CA ALA A 637 -18.65 -33.98 -4.76
C ALA A 637 -17.89 -33.46 -6.00
N ASP A 638 -18.58 -32.79 -6.93
CA ASP A 638 -17.96 -32.18 -8.12
C ASP A 638 -17.04 -31.03 -7.73
N VAL A 639 -17.45 -30.18 -6.79
CA VAL A 639 -16.62 -29.11 -6.23
C VAL A 639 -15.39 -29.68 -5.52
N ALA A 640 -15.53 -30.79 -4.78
CA ALA A 640 -14.39 -31.46 -4.16
C ALA A 640 -13.41 -32.04 -5.21
N SER A 641 -13.93 -32.67 -6.27
CA SER A 641 -13.15 -33.18 -7.39
C SER A 641 -12.39 -32.08 -8.13
N LEU A 642 -13.06 -30.98 -8.46
CA LEU A 642 -12.44 -29.83 -9.12
C LEU A 642 -11.39 -29.15 -8.23
N LYS A 643 -11.63 -29.08 -6.91
CA LYS A 643 -10.62 -28.59 -5.96
C LYS A 643 -9.37 -29.48 -5.94
N ALA A 644 -9.54 -30.80 -5.92
CA ALA A 644 -8.42 -31.74 -5.96
C ALA A 644 -7.60 -31.62 -7.26
N GLN A 645 -8.28 -31.52 -8.42
CA GLN A 645 -7.61 -31.30 -9.71
C GLN A 645 -6.87 -29.96 -9.77
N LEU A 646 -7.46 -28.90 -9.17
CA LEU A 646 -6.83 -27.59 -9.10
C LEU A 646 -5.58 -27.62 -8.20
N GLU A 647 -5.65 -28.29 -7.04
CA GLU A 647 -4.49 -28.46 -6.15
C GLU A 647 -3.38 -29.28 -6.81
N GLU A 648 -3.72 -30.35 -7.54
CA GLU A 648 -2.75 -31.15 -8.28
C GLU A 648 -2.08 -30.32 -9.39
N ALA A 649 -2.85 -29.59 -10.19
CA ALA A 649 -2.31 -28.70 -11.22
C ALA A 649 -1.43 -27.59 -10.63
N GLN A 650 -1.81 -27.00 -9.49
CA GLN A 650 -1.00 -26.01 -8.77
C GLN A 650 0.31 -26.61 -8.26
N SER A 651 0.28 -27.85 -7.75
CA SER A 651 1.46 -28.57 -7.28
C SER A 651 2.45 -28.87 -8.42
N GLU A 652 1.93 -29.23 -9.60
CA GLU A 652 2.75 -29.50 -10.79
C GLU A 652 3.40 -28.23 -11.33
N ILE A 653 2.66 -27.12 -11.43
CA ILE A 653 3.21 -25.81 -11.81
C ILE A 653 4.30 -25.38 -10.82
N LYS A 654 4.09 -25.59 -9.51
CA LYS A 654 5.09 -25.30 -8.49
C LYS A 654 6.34 -26.15 -8.68
N ARG A 655 6.19 -27.44 -8.98
CA ARG A 655 7.31 -28.37 -9.25
C ARG A 655 8.12 -27.95 -10.47
N GLN A 656 7.44 -27.60 -11.57
CA GLN A 656 8.09 -27.12 -12.80
C GLN A 656 8.85 -25.80 -12.56
N ARG A 657 8.26 -24.85 -11.82
CA ARG A 657 8.94 -23.60 -11.43
C ARG A 657 10.20 -23.86 -10.61
N CYS A 658 10.15 -24.79 -9.65
CA CYS A 658 11.32 -25.15 -8.84
C CYS A 658 12.44 -25.78 -9.69
N ARG A 659 12.11 -26.65 -10.66
CA ARG A 659 13.11 -27.25 -11.56
C ARG A 659 13.79 -26.21 -12.45
N MET A 660 13.01 -25.32 -13.05
CA MET A 660 13.53 -24.21 -13.87
C MET A 660 14.44 -23.28 -13.07
N LEU A 661 14.08 -22.96 -11.83
CA LEU A 661 14.91 -22.16 -10.94
C LEU A 661 16.21 -22.88 -10.56
N SER A 662 16.16 -24.20 -10.31
CA SER A 662 17.35 -25.02 -10.06
C SER A 662 18.30 -25.01 -11.26
N CYS A 663 17.77 -25.25 -12.47
CA CYS A 663 18.57 -25.26 -13.69
C CYS A 663 19.23 -23.90 -13.97
N ALA A 664 18.48 -22.80 -13.82
CA ALA A 664 19.04 -21.45 -13.93
C ALA A 664 20.11 -21.18 -12.86
N GLY A 665 19.89 -21.67 -11.63
CA GLY A 665 20.87 -21.59 -10.53
C GLY A 665 22.15 -22.38 -10.81
N GLU A 666 22.06 -23.60 -11.34
CA GLU A 666 23.20 -24.42 -11.75
C GLU A 666 24.00 -23.76 -12.88
N ALA A 667 23.33 -23.18 -13.87
CA ALA A 667 23.97 -22.43 -14.95
C ALA A 667 24.72 -21.21 -14.41
N ALA A 668 24.09 -20.44 -13.50
CA ALA A 668 24.70 -19.29 -12.86
C ALA A 668 25.91 -19.69 -11.98
N LEU A 669 25.81 -20.79 -11.23
CA LEU A 669 26.90 -21.33 -10.43
C LEU A 669 28.09 -21.71 -11.31
N ALA A 670 27.85 -22.45 -12.40
CA ALA A 670 28.90 -22.89 -13.32
C ALA A 670 29.60 -21.71 -14.00
N VAL A 671 28.83 -20.68 -14.40
CA VAL A 671 29.37 -19.41 -14.91
C VAL A 671 30.25 -18.71 -13.87
N THR A 672 29.82 -18.68 -12.60
CA THR A 672 30.56 -18.03 -11.51
C THR A 672 31.85 -18.77 -11.18
N CYS A 673 31.81 -20.11 -11.14
CA CYS A 673 33.02 -20.92 -10.96
C CYS A 673 34.00 -20.73 -12.11
N GLY A 674 33.54 -20.70 -13.36
CA GLY A 674 34.40 -20.44 -14.52
C GLY A 674 35.06 -19.05 -14.47
N ALA A 675 34.36 -18.03 -13.98
CA ALA A 675 34.93 -16.70 -13.77
C ALA A 675 35.98 -16.68 -12.63
N LEU A 676 35.76 -17.46 -11.57
CA LEU A 676 36.72 -17.62 -10.47
C LEU A 676 38.01 -18.33 -10.96
N ASP A 677 37.86 -19.43 -11.69
CA ASP A 677 38.99 -20.20 -12.25
C ASP A 677 39.81 -19.34 -13.23
N ALA A 678 39.13 -18.55 -14.08
CA ALA A 678 39.74 -17.59 -14.98
C ALA A 678 40.56 -16.52 -14.25
N HIS A 679 40.08 -16.08 -13.08
CA HIS A 679 40.79 -15.10 -12.24
C HIS A 679 42.02 -15.71 -11.55
N GLU A 680 41.92 -16.96 -11.10
CA GLU A 680 42.98 -17.63 -10.33
C GLU A 680 44.10 -18.22 -11.20
N HIS A 681 43.79 -18.70 -12.42
CA HIS A 681 44.72 -19.55 -13.20
C HIS A 681 44.92 -19.13 -14.68
N GLY A 682 44.24 -18.09 -15.18
CA GLY A 682 44.19 -17.78 -16.62
C GLY A 682 45.07 -16.61 -17.11
N SER A 683 45.63 -16.76 -18.32
CA SER A 683 45.96 -15.60 -19.18
C SER A 683 44.65 -14.98 -19.66
N ALA A 684 44.47 -13.66 -19.51
CA ALA A 684 43.27 -12.96 -19.93
C ALA A 684 42.86 -13.28 -21.39
N ARG A 685 43.85 -13.51 -22.26
CA ARG A 685 43.61 -13.91 -23.65
C ARG A 685 42.94 -15.28 -23.79
N ASP A 686 43.34 -16.26 -22.98
CA ASP A 686 42.83 -17.63 -23.05
C ASP A 686 41.42 -17.74 -22.46
N THR A 687 41.13 -16.93 -21.42
CA THR A 687 39.80 -16.87 -20.79
C THR A 687 38.77 -16.26 -21.72
N TYR A 688 39.11 -15.20 -22.46
CA TYR A 688 38.20 -14.58 -23.43
C TYR A 688 38.01 -15.42 -24.69
N ARG A 689 39.04 -16.18 -25.11
CA ARG A 689 38.89 -17.17 -26.17
C ARG A 689 37.93 -18.29 -25.78
N LEU A 690 38.05 -18.80 -24.56
CA LEU A 690 37.11 -19.78 -24.01
C LEU A 690 35.69 -19.21 -23.92
N ALA A 691 35.53 -17.94 -23.53
CA ALA A 691 34.23 -17.27 -23.52
C ALA A 691 33.61 -17.21 -24.93
N ALA A 692 34.39 -16.86 -25.96
CA ALA A 692 33.89 -16.87 -27.34
C ALA A 692 33.41 -18.26 -27.79
N GLU A 693 34.14 -19.33 -27.42
CA GLU A 693 33.77 -20.71 -27.73
C GLU A 693 32.50 -21.15 -26.99
N LEU A 694 32.39 -20.84 -25.70
CA LEU A 694 31.21 -21.15 -24.89
C LEU A 694 29.96 -20.39 -25.35
N ALA A 695 30.10 -19.11 -25.73
CA ALA A 695 29.02 -18.33 -26.32
C ALA A 695 28.55 -18.94 -27.64
N ALA A 696 29.49 -19.34 -28.51
CA ALA A 696 29.17 -19.96 -29.80
C ALA A 696 28.47 -21.31 -29.62
N ASN A 697 28.92 -22.14 -28.68
CA ASN A 697 28.30 -23.43 -28.36
C ASN A 697 26.87 -23.26 -27.82
N ALA A 698 26.67 -22.30 -26.90
CA ALA A 698 25.35 -22.03 -26.34
C ALA A 698 24.35 -21.49 -27.37
N LEU A 699 24.80 -20.61 -28.27
CA LEU A 699 23.96 -20.10 -29.38
C LEU A 699 23.66 -21.19 -30.42
N ASN A 700 24.59 -22.12 -30.63
CA ASN A 700 24.37 -23.28 -31.49
C ASN A 700 23.36 -24.24 -30.85
N GLU A 701 23.45 -24.50 -29.55
CA GLU A 701 22.49 -25.32 -28.80
C GLU A 701 21.08 -24.72 -28.87
N LEU A 702 20.94 -23.41 -28.65
CA LEU A 702 19.67 -22.69 -28.87
C LEU A 702 19.15 -22.89 -30.30
N ALA A 703 20.00 -22.79 -31.32
CA ALA A 703 19.57 -22.93 -32.72
C ALA A 703 19.07 -24.35 -33.10
N THR A 704 19.40 -25.39 -32.32
CA THR A 704 18.97 -26.77 -32.60
C THR A 704 17.52 -27.06 -32.17
N HIS A 705 16.98 -26.27 -31.25
CA HIS A 705 15.63 -26.46 -30.72
C HIS A 705 14.61 -25.58 -31.46
N LYS A 706 13.52 -26.18 -31.96
CA LYS A 706 12.45 -25.47 -32.69
C LYS A 706 11.30 -25.01 -31.80
N GLU A 707 11.13 -25.63 -30.64
CA GLU A 707 10.05 -25.37 -29.69
C GLU A 707 10.60 -25.35 -28.26
N ILE A 708 10.01 -24.49 -27.42
CA ILE A 708 10.40 -24.38 -26.00
C ILE A 708 9.81 -25.51 -25.15
N ASN A 709 8.61 -25.98 -25.51
CA ASN A 709 7.90 -27.02 -24.78
C ASN A 709 8.74 -28.32 -24.74
N GLY A 710 9.04 -28.80 -23.53
CA GLY A 710 9.82 -30.00 -23.28
C GLY A 710 11.35 -29.83 -23.32
N ASN A 711 11.86 -28.62 -23.62
CA ASN A 711 13.29 -28.30 -23.65
C ASN A 711 13.64 -27.11 -22.72
N GLU A 712 12.76 -26.77 -21.77
CA GLU A 712 12.81 -25.53 -21.01
C GLU A 712 14.12 -25.39 -20.21
N GLU A 713 14.59 -26.49 -19.62
CA GLU A 713 15.83 -26.53 -18.82
C GLU A 713 17.08 -26.29 -19.69
N THR A 714 17.22 -27.03 -20.80
CA THR A 714 18.35 -26.89 -21.73
C THR A 714 18.41 -25.50 -22.36
N LEU A 715 17.24 -24.96 -22.75
CA LEU A 715 17.13 -23.62 -23.33
C LEU A 715 17.44 -22.52 -22.31
N ALA A 716 16.97 -22.64 -21.07
CA ALA A 716 17.28 -21.68 -20.01
C ALA A 716 18.79 -21.65 -19.71
N LYS A 717 19.42 -22.82 -19.62
CA LYS A 717 20.87 -22.94 -19.44
C LYS A 717 21.61 -22.28 -20.62
N SER A 718 21.28 -22.66 -21.84
CA SER A 718 21.93 -22.12 -23.05
C SER A 718 21.75 -20.61 -23.20
N ALA A 719 20.59 -20.07 -22.82
CA ALA A 719 20.35 -18.62 -22.81
C ALA A 719 21.26 -17.88 -21.81
N VAL A 720 21.46 -18.42 -20.61
CA VAL A 720 22.37 -17.86 -19.58
C VAL A 720 23.83 -17.91 -20.06
N TYR A 721 24.27 -19.04 -20.61
CA TYR A 721 25.63 -19.16 -21.15
C TYR A 721 25.87 -18.22 -22.33
N ALA A 722 24.92 -18.11 -23.27
CA ALA A 722 25.04 -17.22 -24.42
C ALA A 722 25.17 -15.76 -23.97
N ALA A 723 24.32 -15.30 -23.04
CA ALA A 723 24.32 -13.93 -22.53
C ALA A 723 25.60 -13.58 -21.76
N HIS A 724 26.03 -14.45 -20.84
CA HIS A 724 27.21 -14.19 -20.02
C HIS A 724 28.50 -14.15 -20.85
N ASN A 725 28.70 -15.14 -21.70
CA ASN A 725 29.94 -15.28 -22.44
C ASN A 725 30.09 -14.22 -23.55
N THR A 726 28.99 -13.74 -24.15
CA THR A 726 29.05 -12.55 -25.03
C THR A 726 29.35 -11.26 -24.29
N ALA A 727 28.86 -11.11 -23.06
CA ALA A 727 29.22 -9.97 -22.22
C ALA A 727 30.72 -10.00 -21.85
N GLN A 728 31.27 -11.15 -21.50
CA GLN A 728 32.71 -11.31 -21.26
C GLN A 728 33.55 -10.98 -22.50
N LEU A 729 33.16 -11.50 -23.67
CA LEU A 729 33.84 -11.18 -24.93
C LEU A 729 33.79 -9.68 -25.25
N SER A 730 32.68 -9.00 -24.93
CA SER A 730 32.58 -7.54 -25.12
C SER A 730 33.53 -6.74 -24.22
N ALA A 731 33.78 -7.21 -22.99
CA ALA A 731 34.73 -6.60 -22.08
C ALA A 731 36.15 -6.69 -22.64
N TYR A 732 36.53 -7.85 -23.17
CA TYR A 732 37.80 -8.03 -23.86
C TYR A 732 37.97 -7.11 -25.06
N ILE A 733 36.94 -7.02 -25.92
CA ILE A 733 36.99 -6.14 -27.09
C ILE A 733 37.20 -4.69 -26.65
N MET A 734 36.54 -4.25 -25.57
CA MET A 734 36.74 -2.92 -25.02
C MET A 734 38.17 -2.71 -24.49
N GLU A 735 38.76 -3.72 -23.83
CA GLU A 735 40.16 -3.68 -23.41
C GLU A 735 41.11 -3.54 -24.60
N VAL A 736 40.89 -4.29 -25.69
CA VAL A 736 41.68 -4.19 -26.93
C VAL A 736 41.50 -2.81 -27.60
N CYS A 737 40.26 -2.30 -27.69
CA CYS A 737 39.97 -0.96 -28.22
C CYS A 737 40.65 0.16 -27.43
N ASN A 738 40.69 0.06 -26.10
CA ASN A 738 41.30 1.05 -25.21
C ASN A 738 42.84 1.09 -25.30
N VAL A 739 43.45 0.02 -25.80
CA VAL A 739 44.91 -0.13 -25.91
C VAL A 739 45.39 0.06 -27.36
N SER A 740 44.49 0.00 -28.34
CA SER A 740 44.79 0.25 -29.74
C SER A 740 45.11 1.71 -30.00
N THR A 741 46.16 1.97 -30.78
CA THR A 741 46.51 3.30 -31.32
C THR A 741 45.93 3.52 -32.72
N ASP A 742 45.43 2.45 -33.35
CA ASP A 742 44.74 2.50 -34.63
C ASP A 742 43.25 2.75 -34.39
N MET A 743 42.81 3.97 -34.73
CA MET A 743 41.43 4.42 -34.58
C MET A 743 40.47 3.66 -35.51
N GLU A 744 40.89 3.32 -36.73
CA GLU A 744 40.05 2.60 -37.69
C GLU A 744 39.80 1.16 -37.22
N LEU A 745 40.85 0.52 -36.68
CA LEU A 745 40.75 -0.81 -36.07
C LEU A 745 39.85 -0.80 -34.83
N SER A 746 39.97 0.23 -33.98
CA SER A 746 39.15 0.40 -32.77
C SER A 746 37.67 0.65 -33.09
N ASP A 747 37.39 1.47 -34.10
CA ASP A 747 36.02 1.71 -34.59
C ASP A 747 35.41 0.45 -35.20
N LYS A 748 36.19 -0.31 -35.99
CA LYS A 748 35.76 -1.59 -36.56
C LYS A 748 35.41 -2.60 -35.45
N LEU A 749 36.28 -2.77 -34.46
CA LEU A 749 36.06 -3.65 -33.31
C LEU A 749 34.83 -3.25 -32.49
N SER A 750 34.65 -1.95 -32.23
CA SER A 750 33.49 -1.43 -31.51
C SER A 750 32.18 -1.68 -32.27
N ASN A 751 32.19 -1.54 -33.60
CA ASN A 751 31.03 -1.83 -34.44
C ASN A 751 30.69 -3.32 -34.48
N GLU A 752 31.70 -4.19 -34.61
CA GLU A 752 31.51 -5.64 -34.58
C GLU A 752 31.01 -6.13 -33.20
N CYS A 753 31.53 -5.56 -32.11
CA CYS A 753 31.05 -5.82 -30.75
C CYS A 753 29.59 -5.40 -30.56
N ARG A 754 29.21 -4.21 -31.05
CA ARG A 754 27.82 -3.75 -31.00
C ARG A 754 26.89 -4.63 -31.83
N SER A 755 27.32 -5.06 -33.01
CA SER A 755 26.57 -5.97 -33.89
C SER A 755 26.36 -7.33 -33.21
N MET A 756 27.42 -7.91 -32.62
CA MET A 756 27.35 -9.15 -31.84
C MET A 756 26.33 -9.04 -30.71
N LEU A 757 26.45 -8.02 -29.85
CA LEU A 757 25.53 -7.83 -28.70
C LEU A 757 24.08 -7.62 -29.16
N SER A 758 23.86 -6.88 -30.24
CA SER A 758 22.51 -6.65 -30.80
C SER A 758 21.89 -7.94 -31.33
N ALA A 759 22.66 -8.76 -32.06
CA ALA A 759 22.18 -10.04 -32.58
C ALA A 759 21.88 -11.03 -31.44
N THR A 760 22.77 -11.13 -30.44
CA THR A 760 22.54 -11.97 -29.26
C THR A 760 21.32 -11.51 -28.46
N LYS A 761 21.16 -10.20 -28.25
CA LYS A 761 19.97 -9.63 -27.60
C LYS A 761 18.69 -10.04 -28.35
N THR A 762 18.68 -9.94 -29.67
CA THR A 762 17.49 -10.26 -30.49
C THR A 762 17.14 -11.75 -30.44
N CYS A 763 18.14 -12.65 -30.51
CA CYS A 763 17.92 -14.10 -30.29
C CYS A 763 17.33 -14.36 -28.88
N LEU A 764 17.87 -13.74 -27.82
CA LEU A 764 17.37 -13.92 -26.45
C LEU A 764 15.98 -13.30 -26.19
N GLU A 765 15.65 -12.18 -26.83
CA GLU A 765 14.30 -11.60 -26.80
C GLU A 765 13.26 -12.54 -27.42
N GLY A 766 13.64 -13.27 -28.49
CA GLY A 766 12.85 -14.35 -29.06
C GLY A 766 12.56 -15.45 -28.03
N VAL A 767 13.62 -15.95 -27.36
CA VAL A 767 13.51 -17.00 -26.33
C VAL A 767 12.62 -16.53 -25.18
N ALA A 768 12.78 -15.29 -24.73
CA ALA A 768 11.94 -14.69 -23.68
C ALA A 768 10.46 -14.55 -24.11
N ALA A 769 10.19 -14.34 -25.40
CA ALA A 769 8.86 -14.28 -25.98
C ALA A 769 8.25 -15.66 -26.29
N GLY A 770 8.90 -16.75 -25.89
CA GLY A 770 8.37 -18.10 -26.06
C GLY A 770 8.75 -18.78 -27.39
N ARG A 771 9.67 -18.21 -28.18
CA ARG A 771 10.01 -18.69 -29.53
C ARG A 771 11.52 -18.85 -29.72
N VAL A 772 11.94 -19.90 -30.41
CA VAL A 772 13.35 -20.10 -30.78
C VAL A 772 13.48 -20.04 -32.29
N GLU A 773 14.06 -18.95 -32.80
CA GLU A 773 14.27 -18.74 -34.22
C GLU A 773 15.72 -19.06 -34.60
N ALA A 774 15.93 -20.20 -35.27
CA ALA A 774 17.25 -20.64 -35.69
C ALA A 774 18.02 -19.60 -36.51
N GLY A 775 17.31 -18.75 -37.28
CA GLY A 775 17.91 -17.65 -38.04
C GLY A 775 18.56 -16.58 -37.15
N LEU A 776 17.88 -16.15 -36.08
CA LEU A 776 18.40 -15.15 -35.14
C LEU A 776 19.60 -15.68 -34.36
N CYS A 777 19.56 -16.95 -33.96
CA CYS A 777 20.65 -17.54 -33.20
C CYS A 777 21.87 -17.88 -34.08
N ALA A 778 21.66 -18.17 -35.38
CA ALA A 778 22.74 -18.25 -36.37
C ALA A 778 23.40 -16.88 -36.63
N GLU A 779 22.61 -15.80 -36.69
CA GLU A 779 23.14 -14.44 -36.82
C GLU A 779 23.99 -14.04 -35.61
N ALA A 780 23.50 -14.30 -34.40
CA ALA A 780 24.23 -14.09 -33.15
C ALA A 780 25.54 -14.88 -33.11
N LEU A 781 25.51 -16.16 -33.49
CA LEU A 781 26.69 -17.02 -33.59
C LEU A 781 27.72 -16.46 -34.58
N GLY A 782 27.26 -15.96 -35.74
CA GLY A 782 28.11 -15.30 -36.71
C GLY A 782 28.75 -14.02 -36.17
N GLY A 783 28.01 -13.25 -35.37
CA GLY A 783 28.53 -12.06 -34.68
C GLY A 783 29.63 -12.39 -33.68
N VAL A 784 29.44 -13.42 -32.85
CA VAL A 784 30.43 -13.87 -31.85
C VAL A 784 31.74 -14.26 -32.52
N ARG A 785 31.69 -15.07 -33.59
CA ARG A 785 32.89 -15.53 -34.30
C ARG A 785 33.67 -14.37 -34.93
N ARG A 786 32.98 -13.46 -35.64
CA ARG A 786 33.62 -12.29 -36.27
C ARG A 786 34.30 -11.41 -35.23
N ALA A 787 33.60 -11.07 -34.16
CA ALA A 787 34.11 -10.19 -33.12
C ALA A 787 35.32 -10.82 -32.38
N ALA A 788 35.29 -12.14 -32.14
CA ALA A 788 36.40 -12.87 -31.53
C ALA A 788 37.64 -12.89 -32.44
N ASP A 789 37.48 -13.18 -33.74
CA ASP A 789 38.60 -13.21 -34.70
C ASP A 789 39.23 -11.83 -34.89
N SER A 790 38.40 -10.77 -35.01
CA SER A 790 38.87 -9.39 -35.09
C SER A 790 39.61 -8.94 -33.83
N ALA A 791 39.13 -9.32 -32.64
CA ALA A 791 39.79 -8.99 -31.38
C ALA A 791 41.15 -9.71 -31.25
N ALA A 792 41.20 -10.99 -31.60
CA ALA A 792 42.42 -11.79 -31.54
C ALA A 792 43.50 -11.31 -32.53
N THR A 793 43.10 -10.78 -33.68
CA THR A 793 44.02 -10.20 -34.67
C THR A 793 44.55 -8.83 -34.23
N ALA A 794 43.70 -7.99 -33.65
CA ALA A 794 44.10 -6.69 -33.12
C ALA A 794 45.07 -6.79 -31.92
N ASP A 795 44.82 -7.73 -31.00
CA ASP A 795 45.69 -8.00 -29.84
C ASP A 795 47.07 -8.59 -30.25
N ALA A 796 47.18 -9.13 -31.48
CA ALA A 796 48.43 -9.65 -32.01
C ALA A 796 49.28 -8.61 -32.77
N ALA A 797 48.80 -7.39 -32.99
CA ALA A 797 49.50 -6.37 -33.78
C ALA A 797 50.63 -5.66 -33.00
N PRO A 798 51.83 -5.45 -33.60
CA PRO A 798 52.91 -4.66 -32.99
C PRO A 798 52.56 -3.15 -32.95
N ALA A 799 52.95 -2.45 -31.87
CA ALA A 799 52.66 -1.00 -31.72
C ALA A 799 53.58 -0.14 -32.61
N PRO A 800 53.09 0.97 -33.18
CA PRO A 800 53.91 1.92 -33.93
C PRO A 800 54.81 2.75 -32.98
N GLY A 801 56.12 2.78 -33.26
CA GLY A 801 57.13 3.68 -32.68
C GLY A 801 57.28 3.65 -31.15
N SER A 802 58.07 2.73 -30.60
CA SER A 802 58.30 2.70 -29.15
C SER A 802 59.08 3.95 -28.70
N VAL A 803 58.69 4.53 -27.58
CA VAL A 803 59.44 5.59 -26.87
C VAL A 803 60.91 5.20 -26.69
N ASP A 804 61.21 3.91 -26.48
CA ASP A 804 62.58 3.40 -26.35
C ASP A 804 63.38 3.52 -27.66
N ASP A 805 62.73 3.38 -28.82
CA ASP A 805 63.35 3.49 -30.14
C ASP A 805 63.68 4.96 -30.44
N GLU A 806 62.73 5.87 -30.20
CA GLU A 806 62.92 7.32 -30.39
C GLU A 806 64.03 7.88 -29.47
N LEU A 807 64.08 7.44 -28.22
CA LEU A 807 65.19 7.81 -27.32
C LEU A 807 66.54 7.22 -27.77
N ALA A 808 66.55 6.06 -28.43
CA ALA A 808 67.76 5.50 -29.01
C ALA A 808 68.22 6.31 -30.23
N THR A 809 67.29 6.72 -31.09
CA THR A 809 67.56 7.61 -32.23
C THR A 809 68.07 8.98 -31.78
N MET A 810 67.54 9.51 -30.68
CA MET A 810 68.06 10.74 -30.08
C MET A 810 69.52 10.58 -29.63
N ASP A 811 69.86 9.49 -28.93
CA ASP A 811 71.22 9.23 -28.43
C ASP A 811 72.24 9.19 -29.59
N THR A 812 71.93 8.44 -30.65
CA THR A 812 72.81 8.36 -31.83
C THR A 812 72.94 9.70 -32.56
N ALA A 813 71.86 10.48 -32.67
CA ALA A 813 71.90 11.79 -33.31
C ALA A 813 72.72 12.82 -32.51
N ILE A 814 72.66 12.79 -31.18
CA ILE A 814 73.47 13.66 -30.31
C ILE A 814 74.95 13.27 -30.37
N GLU A 815 75.27 11.97 -30.42
CA GLU A 815 76.66 11.53 -30.61
C GLU A 815 77.25 12.01 -31.93
N GLN A 816 76.48 11.95 -33.02
CA GLN A 816 76.89 12.49 -34.32
C GLN A 816 77.09 14.02 -34.27
N ALA A 817 76.15 14.75 -33.64
CA ALA A 817 76.26 16.20 -33.50
C ALA A 817 77.49 16.62 -32.67
N ALA A 818 77.85 15.87 -31.62
CA ALA A 818 79.05 16.10 -30.83
C ALA A 818 80.32 15.91 -31.66
N ALA A 819 80.40 14.79 -32.40
CA ALA A 819 81.55 14.49 -33.26
C ALA A 819 81.75 15.55 -34.35
N GLN A 820 80.67 16.08 -34.94
CA GLN A 820 80.75 17.16 -35.93
C GLN A 820 81.32 18.45 -35.34
N ILE A 821 80.98 18.82 -34.09
CA ILE A 821 81.54 20.00 -33.42
C ILE A 821 83.03 19.80 -33.10
N GLU A 822 83.42 18.60 -32.65
CA GLU A 822 84.83 18.26 -32.41
C GLU A 822 85.67 18.29 -33.70
N GLU A 823 85.11 17.82 -34.81
CA GLU A 823 85.76 17.89 -36.14
C GLU A 823 85.94 19.34 -36.58
N MET A 824 84.92 20.20 -36.43
CA MET A 824 85.02 21.63 -36.71
C MET A 824 86.10 22.30 -35.85
N LEU A 825 86.20 21.94 -34.56
CA LEU A 825 87.22 22.48 -33.65
C LEU A 825 88.63 22.08 -34.09
N ALA A 826 88.84 20.81 -34.45
CA ALA A 826 90.10 20.33 -34.97
C ALA A 826 90.49 21.01 -36.29
N ALA A 827 89.52 21.18 -37.20
CA ALA A 827 89.71 21.87 -38.47
C ALA A 827 90.08 23.35 -38.27
N SER A 828 89.42 24.06 -37.35
CA SER A 828 89.75 25.46 -37.03
C SER A 828 91.15 25.58 -36.44
N ARG A 829 91.55 24.71 -35.50
CA ARG A 829 92.92 24.66 -34.96
C ARG A 829 94.00 24.41 -36.01
N ALA A 830 93.69 23.66 -37.07
CA ALA A 830 94.64 23.38 -38.15
C ALA A 830 94.69 24.46 -39.25
N GLY A 831 93.57 25.16 -39.50
CA GLY A 831 93.40 26.04 -40.66
C GLY A 831 93.30 27.55 -40.36
N ASP A 832 92.89 27.95 -39.16
CA ASP A 832 92.76 29.35 -38.77
C ASP A 832 94.00 29.84 -38.01
N SER A 833 94.26 31.16 -38.03
CA SER A 833 95.34 31.78 -37.26
C SER A 833 94.98 33.17 -36.74
N GLY A 834 95.72 33.63 -35.72
CA GLY A 834 95.51 34.95 -35.09
C GLY A 834 94.17 35.05 -34.36
N VAL A 835 93.57 36.25 -34.38
CA VAL A 835 92.32 36.58 -33.68
C VAL A 835 91.14 35.70 -34.13
N LYS A 836 91.12 35.28 -35.40
CA LYS A 836 90.08 34.39 -35.94
C LYS A 836 90.10 33.01 -35.28
N LEU A 837 91.30 32.44 -35.06
CA LEU A 837 91.44 31.17 -34.35
C LEU A 837 91.00 31.30 -32.90
N GLU A 838 91.39 32.38 -32.20
CA GLU A 838 91.01 32.60 -30.80
C GLU A 838 89.49 32.67 -30.61
N VAL A 839 88.78 33.32 -31.55
CA VAL A 839 87.32 33.42 -31.56
C VAL A 839 86.66 32.07 -31.86
N ASN A 840 87.09 31.40 -32.93
CA ASN A 840 86.51 30.12 -33.37
C ASN A 840 86.74 29.01 -32.34
N GLU A 841 87.95 28.94 -31.75
CA GLU A 841 88.32 27.96 -30.72
C GLU A 841 87.46 28.12 -29.47
N LYS A 842 87.31 29.34 -28.94
CA LYS A 842 86.49 29.59 -27.73
C LYS A 842 85.02 29.24 -27.92
N ILE A 843 84.43 29.53 -29.09
CA ILE A 843 83.03 29.19 -29.39
C ILE A 843 82.88 27.67 -29.52
N LEU A 844 83.73 27.01 -30.30
CA LEU A 844 83.65 25.58 -30.54
C LEU A 844 83.97 24.73 -29.29
N ASP A 845 84.92 25.15 -28.45
CA ASP A 845 85.20 24.51 -27.16
C ASP A 845 83.97 24.57 -26.22
N ALA A 846 83.28 25.73 -26.19
CA ALA A 846 82.06 25.89 -25.41
C ALA A 846 80.90 25.04 -25.98
N CYS A 847 80.74 25.00 -27.31
CA CYS A 847 79.74 24.15 -27.98
C CYS A 847 80.02 22.65 -27.77
N THR A 848 81.29 22.24 -27.76
CA THR A 848 81.72 20.86 -27.47
C THR A 848 81.33 20.49 -26.04
N THR A 849 81.60 21.38 -25.08
CA THR A 849 81.21 21.18 -23.67
C THR A 849 79.70 21.06 -23.51
N LEU A 850 78.93 21.90 -24.21
CA LEU A 850 77.46 21.85 -24.22
C LEU A 850 76.96 20.52 -24.79
N MET A 851 77.46 20.08 -25.94
CA MET A 851 77.01 18.83 -26.54
C MET A 851 77.39 17.60 -25.69
N GLY A 852 78.56 17.64 -25.03
CA GLY A 852 78.96 16.64 -24.05
C GLY A 852 77.98 16.55 -22.85
N ALA A 853 77.52 17.70 -22.33
CA ALA A 853 76.51 17.73 -21.28
C ALA A 853 75.14 17.20 -21.76
N VAL A 854 74.74 17.51 -23.00
CA VAL A 854 73.50 17.00 -23.61
C VAL A 854 73.56 15.48 -23.77
N LYS A 855 74.71 14.93 -24.20
CA LYS A 855 74.93 13.48 -24.31
C LYS A 855 74.70 12.77 -22.98
N VAL A 856 75.27 13.28 -21.88
CA VAL A 856 75.06 12.72 -20.53
C VAL A 856 73.58 12.75 -20.14
N LEU A 857 72.88 13.85 -20.42
CA LEU A 857 71.45 14.00 -20.14
C LEU A 857 70.60 12.96 -20.88
N VAL A 858 70.85 12.74 -22.18
CA VAL A 858 70.13 11.75 -22.99
C VAL A 858 70.33 10.34 -22.44
N GLN A 859 71.56 9.99 -22.06
CA GLN A 859 71.86 8.69 -21.48
C GLN A 859 71.17 8.46 -20.14
N ASP A 860 71.11 9.49 -19.27
CA ASP A 860 70.40 9.41 -18.00
C ASP A 860 68.87 9.36 -18.18
N ALA A 861 68.32 10.03 -19.20
CA ALA A 861 66.90 9.92 -19.56
C ALA A 861 66.54 8.48 -19.99
N ARG A 862 67.39 7.84 -20.81
CA ARG A 862 67.22 6.43 -21.20
C ARG A 862 67.32 5.48 -20.01
N ARG A 863 68.26 5.71 -19.09
CA ARG A 863 68.40 4.91 -17.86
C ARG A 863 67.17 5.03 -16.98
N LEU A 864 66.64 6.24 -16.80
CA LEU A 864 65.41 6.47 -16.05
C LEU A 864 64.23 5.70 -16.65
N GLN A 865 64.07 5.68 -17.98
CA GLN A 865 63.01 4.89 -18.61
C GLN A 865 63.21 3.38 -18.40
N ARG A 866 64.44 2.86 -18.35
CA ARG A 866 64.69 1.42 -18.10
C ARG A 866 64.36 1.00 -16.66
N GLU A 867 64.35 1.92 -15.70
CA GLU A 867 63.97 1.62 -14.31
C GLU A 867 62.46 1.35 -14.15
N LEU A 868 61.64 1.65 -15.17
CA LEU A 868 60.19 1.38 -15.16
C LEU A 868 59.82 -0.10 -15.38
N GLY A 869 60.78 -0.98 -15.65
CA GLY A 869 60.56 -2.42 -15.80
C GLY A 869 61.18 -3.01 -17.08
N ASP A 870 60.89 -4.28 -17.33
CA ASP A 870 61.29 -4.96 -18.57
C ASP A 870 60.55 -4.37 -19.80
N THR A 871 61.02 -4.67 -21.01
CA THR A 871 60.50 -4.09 -22.25
C THR A 871 58.98 -4.30 -22.41
N SER A 872 58.45 -5.45 -21.98
CA SER A 872 57.01 -5.73 -22.04
C SER A 872 56.21 -4.83 -21.11
N THR A 873 56.66 -4.68 -19.86
CA THR A 873 56.01 -3.81 -18.86
C THR A 873 56.05 -2.34 -19.28
N ARG A 874 57.18 -1.88 -19.83
CA ARG A 874 57.32 -0.49 -20.30
C ARG A 874 56.45 -0.19 -21.51
N GLN A 875 56.37 -1.12 -22.47
CA GLN A 875 55.45 -0.98 -23.60
C GLN A 875 53.98 -0.94 -23.16
N LYS A 876 53.58 -1.77 -22.17
CA LYS A 876 52.24 -1.69 -21.57
C LYS A 876 52.01 -0.33 -20.88
N MET A 877 53.01 0.20 -20.18
CA MET A 877 52.96 1.51 -19.52
C MET A 877 52.83 2.67 -20.51
N TYR A 878 53.58 2.64 -21.62
CA TYR A 878 53.46 3.62 -22.70
C TYR A 878 52.08 3.55 -23.36
N ARG A 879 51.59 2.35 -23.70
CA ARG A 879 50.24 2.16 -24.28
C ARG A 879 49.12 2.64 -23.35
N ARG A 880 49.26 2.43 -22.04
CA ARG A 880 48.28 2.90 -21.03
C ARG A 880 48.27 4.42 -20.86
N ASN A 881 49.31 5.13 -21.31
CA ASN A 881 49.47 6.57 -21.13
C ASN A 881 49.89 7.26 -22.44
N PRO A 882 49.04 7.26 -23.48
CA PRO A 882 49.40 7.72 -24.83
C PRO A 882 49.85 9.19 -24.87
N GLN A 883 49.19 10.08 -24.14
CA GLN A 883 49.59 11.50 -24.07
C GLN A 883 50.97 11.71 -23.45
N TRP A 884 51.35 10.88 -22.47
CA TRP A 884 52.65 10.98 -21.82
C TRP A 884 53.76 10.41 -22.73
N SER A 885 53.51 9.27 -23.39
CA SER A 885 54.47 8.71 -24.35
C SER A 885 54.71 9.65 -25.54
N GLU A 886 53.65 10.28 -26.07
CA GLU A 886 53.77 11.30 -27.12
C GLU A 886 54.56 12.53 -26.64
N GLY A 887 54.30 12.99 -25.42
CA GLY A 887 55.07 14.08 -24.80
C GLY A 887 56.56 13.76 -24.67
N LEU A 888 56.91 12.50 -24.40
CA LEU A 888 58.31 12.07 -24.31
C LEU A 888 58.98 12.00 -25.69
N ILE A 889 58.29 11.46 -26.70
CA ILE A 889 58.76 11.36 -28.09
C ILE A 889 58.96 12.75 -28.68
N SER A 890 57.99 13.64 -28.49
CA SER A 890 58.06 15.03 -28.95
C SER A 890 59.25 15.78 -28.33
N ALA A 891 59.44 15.65 -27.02
CA ALA A 891 60.59 16.26 -26.34
C ALA A 891 61.93 15.71 -26.85
N ALA A 892 62.02 14.40 -27.14
CA ALA A 892 63.22 13.80 -27.70
C ALA A 892 63.54 14.36 -29.10
N LYS A 893 62.53 14.51 -29.97
CA LYS A 893 62.67 15.11 -31.30
C LYS A 893 63.12 16.58 -31.23
N ALA A 894 62.57 17.35 -30.28
CA ALA A 894 62.96 18.73 -30.06
C ALA A 894 64.44 18.88 -29.66
N VAL A 895 64.96 17.97 -28.84
CA VAL A 895 66.39 17.95 -28.45
C VAL A 895 67.29 17.68 -29.65
N VAL A 896 66.93 16.70 -30.50
CA VAL A 896 67.68 16.40 -31.73
C VAL A 896 67.69 17.60 -32.68
N PHE A 897 66.54 18.25 -32.86
CA PHE A 897 66.44 19.46 -33.68
C PHE A 897 67.33 20.59 -33.15
N ALA A 898 67.26 20.88 -31.85
CA ALA A 898 68.06 21.94 -31.23
C ALA A 898 69.57 21.66 -31.34
N ALA A 899 69.99 20.39 -31.19
CA ALA A 899 71.39 20.00 -31.35
C ALA A 899 71.88 20.19 -32.79
N LYS A 900 71.09 19.78 -33.80
CA LYS A 900 71.43 20.02 -35.22
C LYS A 900 71.51 21.51 -35.55
N LEU A 901 70.59 22.32 -34.99
CA LEU A 901 70.61 23.77 -35.17
C LEU A 901 71.88 24.39 -34.57
N LEU A 902 72.35 23.89 -33.41
CA LEU A 902 73.60 24.32 -32.80
C LEU A 902 74.80 24.00 -33.68
N VAL A 903 74.87 22.78 -34.24
CA VAL A 903 75.93 22.40 -35.18
C VAL A 903 75.94 23.31 -36.41
N SER A 904 74.79 23.53 -37.05
CA SER A 904 74.68 24.40 -38.22
C SER A 904 75.09 25.84 -37.90
N SER A 905 74.64 26.37 -36.76
CA SER A 905 74.96 27.74 -36.35
C SER A 905 76.45 27.91 -36.04
N ALA A 906 77.07 26.90 -35.43
CA ALA A 906 78.50 26.88 -35.15
C ALA A 906 79.32 26.82 -36.45
N ASP A 907 78.95 25.93 -37.39
CA ASP A 907 79.61 25.81 -38.70
C ASP A 907 79.55 27.11 -39.50
N GLU A 908 78.36 27.72 -39.57
CA GLU A 908 78.16 28.99 -40.28
C GLU A 908 79.03 30.11 -39.66
N THR A 909 79.12 30.17 -38.33
CA THR A 909 79.89 31.19 -37.61
C THR A 909 81.39 31.02 -37.86
N VAL A 910 81.91 29.79 -37.80
CA VAL A 910 83.33 29.48 -38.01
C VAL A 910 83.77 29.76 -39.45
N ASN A 911 82.87 29.49 -40.41
CA ASN A 911 83.09 29.75 -41.83
C ASN A 911 82.81 31.20 -42.25
N GLY A 912 82.47 32.10 -41.31
CA GLY A 912 82.22 33.52 -41.57
C GLY A 912 80.93 33.82 -42.34
N LYS A 913 80.02 32.84 -42.47
CA LYS A 913 78.71 32.98 -43.14
C LYS A 913 77.59 33.28 -42.14
N GLY A 914 77.79 32.95 -40.88
CA GLY A 914 76.84 33.09 -39.79
C GLY A 914 77.22 34.18 -38.78
N ARG A 915 76.25 34.54 -37.95
CA ARG A 915 76.45 35.49 -36.85
C ARG A 915 76.59 34.74 -35.54
N VAL A 916 77.44 35.26 -34.66
CA VAL A 916 77.72 34.70 -33.33
C VAL A 916 76.47 34.66 -32.43
N GLU A 917 75.51 35.55 -32.67
CA GLU A 917 74.18 35.55 -32.04
C GLU A 917 73.33 34.33 -32.42
N GLY A 918 73.55 33.74 -33.61
CA GLY A 918 72.89 32.50 -34.04
C GLY A 918 73.29 31.31 -33.17
N VAL A 919 74.57 31.20 -32.83
CA VAL A 919 75.08 30.17 -31.90
C VAL A 919 74.50 30.35 -30.51
N SER A 920 74.37 31.60 -30.05
CA SER A 920 73.73 31.91 -28.76
C SER A 920 72.25 31.50 -28.72
N ALA A 921 71.50 31.78 -29.79
CA ALA A 921 70.10 31.39 -29.90
C ALA A 921 69.93 29.86 -29.94
N ALA A 922 70.78 29.16 -30.69
CA ALA A 922 70.77 27.71 -30.76
C ALA A 922 71.11 27.07 -29.40
N ALA A 923 72.11 27.59 -28.67
CA ALA A 923 72.46 27.11 -27.33
C ALA A 923 71.30 27.29 -26.32
N HIS A 924 70.55 28.40 -26.41
CA HIS A 924 69.36 28.60 -25.59
C HIS A 924 68.24 27.61 -25.95
N SER A 925 68.05 27.30 -27.24
CA SER A 925 67.10 26.28 -27.71
C SER A 925 67.47 24.87 -27.20
N VAL A 926 68.76 24.54 -27.11
CA VAL A 926 69.25 23.28 -26.53
C VAL A 926 68.92 23.19 -25.04
N ALA A 927 69.14 24.26 -24.27
CA ALA A 927 68.78 24.30 -22.86
C ALA A 927 67.27 24.17 -22.63
N GLY A 928 66.44 24.82 -23.46
CA GLY A 928 64.98 24.75 -23.37
C GLY A 928 64.41 23.36 -23.69
N SER A 929 64.84 22.76 -24.80
CA SER A 929 64.37 21.44 -25.23
C SER A 929 64.82 20.31 -24.28
N THR A 930 66.04 20.38 -23.74
CA THR A 930 66.50 19.42 -22.73
C THR A 930 65.78 19.55 -21.39
N ALA A 931 65.38 20.76 -20.98
CA ALA A 931 64.53 20.97 -19.82
C ALA A 931 63.12 20.37 -20.02
N GLN A 932 62.55 20.51 -21.22
CA GLN A 932 61.27 19.88 -21.59
C GLN A 932 61.36 18.34 -21.51
N LEU A 933 62.44 17.74 -22.01
CA LEU A 933 62.67 16.29 -21.92
C LEU A 933 62.75 15.80 -20.46
N VAL A 934 63.39 16.56 -19.58
CA VAL A 934 63.49 16.24 -18.14
C VAL A 934 62.12 16.32 -17.48
N ALA A 935 61.32 17.35 -17.80
CA ALA A 935 59.96 17.49 -17.30
C ALA A 935 59.07 16.32 -17.75
N ALA A 936 59.12 15.96 -19.03
CA ALA A 936 58.39 14.82 -19.59
C ALA A 936 58.83 13.49 -18.93
N SER A 937 60.13 13.30 -18.71
CA SER A 937 60.69 12.09 -18.09
C SER A 937 60.35 11.96 -16.60
N ARG A 938 60.11 13.07 -15.90
CA ARG A 938 59.77 13.10 -14.47
C ARG A 938 58.33 12.68 -14.16
N ALA A 939 57.38 12.91 -15.06
CA ALA A 939 55.93 12.77 -14.80
C ALA A 939 55.49 11.38 -14.32
N ARG A 940 56.23 10.32 -14.66
CA ARG A 940 55.96 8.92 -14.25
C ARG A 940 57.17 8.24 -13.58
N ALA A 941 58.19 9.01 -13.21
CA ALA A 941 59.35 8.50 -12.48
C ALA A 941 59.03 8.32 -10.99
N PRO A 942 59.58 7.28 -10.32
CA PRO A 942 59.50 7.16 -8.86
C PRO A 942 60.12 8.39 -8.18
N PRO A 943 59.48 8.98 -7.15
CA PRO A 943 59.94 10.24 -6.52
C PRO A 943 61.36 10.21 -5.93
N ALA A 944 61.87 9.02 -5.60
CA ALA A 944 63.19 8.81 -5.00
C ALA A 944 64.19 8.10 -5.95
N ALA A 945 63.92 8.05 -7.25
CA ALA A 945 64.78 7.35 -8.21
C ALA A 945 66.17 8.03 -8.30
N PRO A 946 67.29 7.31 -8.07
CA PRO A 946 68.64 7.87 -8.22
C PRO A 946 68.93 8.38 -9.64
N SER A 947 68.33 7.77 -10.66
CA SER A 947 68.39 8.20 -12.05
C SER A 947 67.72 9.56 -12.29
N LEU A 948 66.61 9.87 -11.61
CA LEU A 948 65.94 11.17 -11.70
C LEU A 948 66.79 12.29 -11.10
N ALA A 949 67.50 12.00 -9.99
CA ALA A 949 68.45 12.94 -9.40
C ALA A 949 69.63 13.23 -10.35
N ARG A 950 70.19 12.19 -10.98
CA ARG A 950 71.24 12.34 -12.01
C ARG A 950 70.76 13.12 -13.23
N LEU A 951 69.58 12.79 -13.76
CA LEU A 951 68.99 13.49 -14.91
C LEU A 951 68.77 14.99 -14.61
N THR A 952 68.29 15.31 -13.41
CA THR A 952 68.12 16.71 -12.96
C THR A 952 69.45 17.44 -12.84
N ALA A 953 70.51 16.77 -12.36
CA ALA A 953 71.86 17.32 -12.29
C ALA A 953 72.45 17.55 -13.69
N ALA A 954 72.28 16.59 -14.62
CA ALA A 954 72.70 16.74 -16.01
C ALA A 954 72.02 17.92 -16.71
N SER A 955 70.72 18.15 -16.45
CA SER A 955 69.99 19.32 -16.98
C SER A 955 70.58 20.65 -16.51
N ARG A 956 71.01 20.74 -15.24
CA ARG A 956 71.71 21.92 -14.73
C ARG A 956 73.07 22.12 -15.40
N GLN A 957 73.80 21.04 -15.68
CA GLN A 957 75.07 21.11 -16.40
C GLN A 957 74.88 21.61 -17.83
N VAL A 958 73.83 21.16 -18.53
CA VAL A 958 73.47 21.69 -19.86
C VAL A 958 73.17 23.18 -19.81
N ALA A 959 72.40 23.64 -18.81
CA ALA A 959 72.11 25.07 -18.65
C ALA A 959 73.38 25.90 -18.40
N THR A 960 74.30 25.42 -17.56
CA THR A 960 75.60 26.08 -17.31
C THR A 960 76.46 26.12 -18.56
N ALA A 961 76.56 25.01 -19.30
CA ALA A 961 77.33 24.93 -20.54
C ALA A 961 76.74 25.84 -21.63
N ALA A 962 75.41 25.94 -21.74
CA ALA A 962 74.77 26.90 -22.63
C ALA A 962 75.10 28.36 -22.25
N GLY A 963 75.15 28.66 -20.94
CA GLY A 963 75.64 29.95 -20.44
C GLY A 963 77.09 30.25 -20.84
N ALA A 964 77.96 29.24 -20.84
CA ALA A 964 79.35 29.37 -21.29
C ALA A 964 79.43 29.66 -22.81
N VAL A 965 78.57 29.02 -23.62
CA VAL A 965 78.47 29.34 -25.06
C VAL A 965 78.05 30.79 -25.28
N LEU A 966 77.07 31.30 -24.52
CA LEU A 966 76.67 32.70 -24.59
C LEU A 966 77.81 33.66 -24.20
N ALA A 967 78.60 33.31 -23.20
CA ALA A 967 79.77 34.10 -22.79
C ALA A 967 80.85 34.10 -23.87
N ALA A 968 81.16 32.94 -24.46
CA ALA A 968 82.10 32.81 -25.56
C ALA A 968 81.65 33.59 -26.80
N ALA A 969 80.36 33.52 -27.12
CA ALA A 969 79.73 34.26 -28.20
C ALA A 969 79.82 35.79 -28.00
N ARG A 970 79.55 36.29 -26.79
CA ARG A 970 79.71 37.72 -26.48
C ARG A 970 81.15 38.18 -26.58
N HIS A 971 82.08 37.40 -26.01
CA HIS A 971 83.51 37.70 -26.10
C HIS A 971 83.97 37.77 -27.56
N ALA A 972 83.51 36.85 -28.41
CA ALA A 972 83.80 36.86 -29.84
C ALA A 972 83.23 38.11 -30.55
N ALA A 973 82.01 38.51 -30.22
CA ALA A 973 81.39 39.71 -30.77
C ALA A 973 82.13 41.00 -30.34
N ASP A 974 82.61 41.07 -29.09
CA ASP A 974 83.35 42.21 -28.58
C ASP A 974 84.74 42.33 -29.24
N LEU A 975 85.45 41.21 -29.42
CA LEU A 975 86.73 41.16 -30.13
C LEU A 975 86.60 41.63 -31.60
N ALA A 976 85.48 41.26 -32.25
CA ALA A 976 85.19 41.70 -33.62
C ALA A 976 84.90 43.21 -33.70
N ARG A 977 84.24 43.80 -32.70
CA ARG A 977 84.00 45.25 -32.64
C ARG A 977 85.28 46.04 -32.42
N ASP A 978 86.20 45.54 -31.59
CA ASP A 978 87.47 46.21 -31.32
C ASP A 978 88.36 46.29 -32.58
N THR A 979 88.25 45.32 -33.50
CA THR A 979 88.89 45.39 -34.82
C THR A 979 88.25 46.38 -35.80
N GLU A 980 87.01 46.81 -35.60
CA GLU A 980 86.27 47.77 -36.46
C GLU A 980 86.30 49.22 -35.92
N ALA A 981 87.06 49.50 -34.86
CA ALA A 981 87.10 50.84 -34.24
C ALA A 981 87.61 51.92 -35.22
N LEU A 982 86.81 52.99 -35.38
CA LEU A 982 87.13 54.13 -36.25
C LEU A 982 88.36 54.89 -35.70
N ASP A 983 89.48 54.88 -36.42
CA ASP A 983 90.65 55.69 -36.06
C ASP A 983 90.37 57.18 -36.29
N THR A 984 90.21 57.92 -35.18
CA THR A 984 89.87 59.34 -35.20
C THR A 984 91.10 60.26 -35.24
N SER A 985 92.31 59.69 -35.14
CA SER A 985 93.54 60.46 -34.93
C SER A 985 93.97 61.30 -36.14
N ALA A 986 93.49 60.98 -37.36
CA ALA A 986 93.87 61.65 -38.61
C ALA A 986 92.76 62.49 -39.27
N LEU A 987 91.61 62.69 -38.60
CA LEU A 987 90.43 63.35 -39.21
C LEU A 987 90.44 64.88 -39.01
N THR A 988 90.12 65.62 -40.08
CA THR A 988 89.88 67.08 -40.01
C THR A 988 88.45 67.38 -39.52
N LEU A 989 88.22 68.54 -38.89
CA LEU A 989 86.93 68.91 -38.29
C LEU A 989 85.71 68.72 -39.23
N THR A 990 85.87 69.05 -40.52
CA THR A 990 84.82 68.87 -41.53
C THR A 990 84.59 67.40 -41.86
N ALA A 991 85.65 66.60 -41.98
CA ALA A 991 85.54 65.16 -42.18
C ALA A 991 84.89 64.47 -40.96
N THR A 992 85.22 64.90 -39.74
CA THR A 992 84.58 64.41 -38.51
C THR A 992 83.07 64.71 -38.50
N ARG A 993 82.63 65.90 -38.91
CA ARG A 993 81.20 66.23 -39.00
C ARG A 993 80.45 65.44 -40.07
N ILE A 994 81.08 65.20 -41.22
CA ILE A 994 80.49 64.36 -42.28
C ILE A 994 80.32 62.94 -41.76
N LEU A 995 81.37 62.36 -41.17
CA LEU A 995 81.31 61.01 -40.58
C LEU A 995 80.34 60.91 -39.40
N GLU A 996 80.22 61.96 -38.57
CA GLU A 996 79.23 62.03 -37.49
C GLU A 996 77.81 62.00 -38.06
N MET A 997 77.54 62.78 -39.10
CA MET A 997 76.23 62.81 -39.76
C MET A 997 75.92 61.48 -40.45
N GLU A 998 76.88 60.91 -41.17
CA GLU A 998 76.76 59.59 -41.81
C GLU A 998 76.53 58.48 -40.77
N SER A 999 77.19 58.55 -39.61
CA SER A 999 76.98 57.62 -38.49
C SER A 999 75.59 57.77 -37.87
N LYS A 1000 75.08 59.01 -37.70
CA LYS A 1000 73.70 59.28 -37.25
C LYS A 1000 72.66 58.75 -38.24
N VAL A 1001 72.87 58.93 -39.54
CA VAL A 1001 71.99 58.37 -40.59
C VAL A 1001 71.98 56.85 -40.49
N ARG A 1002 73.16 56.22 -40.40
CA ARG A 1002 73.28 54.77 -40.24
C ARG A 1002 72.60 54.27 -38.95
N ALA A 1003 72.68 55.01 -37.85
CA ALA A 1003 71.99 54.66 -36.61
C ALA A 1003 70.47 54.64 -36.79
N LEU A 1004 69.89 55.65 -37.44
CA LEU A 1004 68.44 55.70 -37.73
C LEU A 1004 68.00 54.59 -38.69
N GLU A 1005 68.82 54.26 -39.69
CA GLU A 1005 68.56 53.13 -40.59
C GLU A 1005 68.55 51.79 -39.83
N LEU A 1006 69.47 51.60 -38.89
CA LEU A 1006 69.55 50.41 -38.04
C LEU A 1006 68.37 50.32 -37.05
N GLU A 1007 67.92 51.43 -36.47
CA GLU A 1007 66.71 51.47 -35.64
C GLU A 1007 65.48 51.04 -36.45
N THR A 1008 65.35 51.57 -37.68
CA THR A 1008 64.25 51.20 -38.58
C THR A 1008 64.31 49.72 -38.98
N ALA A 1009 65.50 49.18 -39.22
CA ALA A 1009 65.70 47.75 -39.51
C ALA A 1009 65.38 46.86 -38.29
N LEU A 1010 65.75 47.29 -37.08
CA LEU A 1010 65.46 46.59 -35.84
C LEU A 1010 63.94 46.47 -35.61
N ASP A 1011 63.19 47.54 -35.83
CA ASP A 1011 61.73 47.53 -35.68
C ASP A 1011 61.06 46.58 -36.69
N LYS A 1012 61.57 46.52 -37.93
CA LYS A 1012 61.12 45.55 -38.94
C LYS A 1012 61.37 44.10 -38.51
N GLU A 1013 62.55 43.79 -37.99
CA GLU A 1013 62.86 42.44 -37.52
C GLU A 1013 62.07 42.05 -36.26
N ARG A 1014 61.80 42.99 -35.35
CA ARG A 1014 60.90 42.75 -34.21
C ARG A 1014 59.48 42.42 -34.65
N ALA A 1015 58.96 43.12 -35.66
CA ALA A 1015 57.65 42.83 -36.25
C ALA A 1015 57.64 41.43 -36.90
N ARG A 1016 58.68 41.07 -37.66
CA ARG A 1016 58.83 39.75 -38.27
C ARG A 1016 58.90 38.63 -37.22
N LEU A 1017 59.65 38.82 -36.14
CA LEU A 1017 59.73 37.87 -35.03
C LEU A 1017 58.38 37.68 -34.32
N ALA A 1018 57.62 38.75 -34.14
CA ALA A 1018 56.27 38.67 -33.58
C ALA A 1018 55.32 37.85 -34.47
N GLU A 1019 55.39 38.03 -35.80
CA GLU A 1019 54.61 37.25 -36.78
C GLU A 1019 54.97 35.76 -36.73
N LEU A 1020 56.27 35.42 -36.68
CA LEU A 1020 56.73 34.03 -36.56
C LEU A 1020 56.26 33.37 -35.26
N ARG A 1021 56.30 34.09 -34.13
CA ARG A 1021 55.77 33.58 -32.85
C ARG A 1021 54.27 33.32 -32.93
N LYS A 1022 53.50 34.23 -33.54
CA LYS A 1022 52.06 34.06 -33.74
C LYS A 1022 51.76 32.82 -34.59
N ARG A 1023 52.54 32.56 -35.65
CA ARG A 1023 52.40 31.36 -36.47
C ARG A 1023 52.73 30.08 -35.70
N HIS A 1024 53.78 30.10 -34.87
CA HIS A 1024 54.16 28.96 -34.03
C HIS A 1024 53.03 28.56 -33.06
N TYR A 1025 52.43 29.52 -32.35
CA TYR A 1025 51.30 29.26 -31.45
C TYR A 1025 50.07 28.70 -32.18
N HIS A 1026 49.81 29.19 -33.39
CA HIS A 1026 48.71 28.69 -34.20
C HIS A 1026 48.92 27.24 -34.67
N LEU A 1027 50.15 26.88 -35.05
CA LEU A 1027 50.50 25.50 -35.41
C LEU A 1027 50.41 24.55 -34.21
N ALA A 1028 50.87 24.98 -33.03
CA ALA A 1028 50.74 24.20 -31.80
C ALA A 1028 49.26 23.92 -31.44
N GLN A 1029 48.37 24.91 -31.63
CA GLN A 1029 46.92 24.71 -31.44
C GLN A 1029 46.29 23.77 -32.47
N LEU A 1030 46.84 23.65 -33.68
CA LEU A 1030 46.35 22.72 -34.70
C LEU A 1030 46.81 21.28 -34.44
N GLU A 1031 47.99 21.08 -33.86
CA GLU A 1031 48.46 19.77 -33.38
C GLU A 1031 47.61 19.25 -32.21
N GLU A 1032 47.28 20.10 -31.21
CA GLU A 1032 46.41 19.69 -30.08
C GLU A 1032 44.99 19.29 -30.50
N ASN A 1033 44.50 19.82 -31.63
CA ASN A 1033 43.16 19.52 -32.15
C ASN A 1033 43.14 18.40 -33.20
N GLY A 1034 44.25 17.67 -33.39
CA GLY A 1034 44.31 16.46 -34.22
C GLY A 1034 44.17 16.67 -35.74
N ASN A 1035 44.35 17.90 -36.25
CA ASN A 1035 44.04 18.26 -37.64
C ASN A 1035 45.25 18.43 -38.57
N MET A 1036 46.45 17.99 -38.19
CA MET A 1036 47.64 18.07 -39.05
C MET A 1036 48.10 16.69 -39.52
N THR A 1037 47.86 16.40 -40.79
CA THR A 1037 48.69 15.45 -41.55
C THR A 1037 49.99 16.17 -41.90
N ASN A 1038 51.14 15.67 -41.47
CA ASN A 1038 52.44 16.18 -41.89
C ASN A 1038 52.56 16.07 -43.42
N GLY A 1039 52.33 17.18 -44.10
CA GLY A 1039 52.54 17.33 -45.54
C GLY A 1039 54.03 17.34 -45.83
N LYS A 1040 54.45 16.47 -46.74
CA LYS A 1040 55.69 16.59 -47.49
C LYS A 1040 55.70 17.95 -48.20
N GLU A 1041 56.69 18.77 -47.90
CA GLU A 1041 57.45 19.59 -48.84
C GLU A 1041 58.85 19.82 -48.30
#